data_AF-A0A6G7BRP3-F1
#
_entry.id   AF-A0A6G7BRP3-F1
#
_cell.length_a   1.000
_cell.length_b   1.000
_cell.length_c   1.000
_cell.angle_alpha   90.00
_cell.angle_beta   90.00
_cell.angle_gamma   90.00
#
_symmetry.space_group_name_H-M   'P 1'
#
loop_
_entity.id
_entity.type
_entity.pdbx_description
1 polymer ?
#
loop_
_entity_poly.entity_id
_entity_poly.type
_entity_poly.pdbx_seq_one_letter_code
_entity_poly.pdbx_strand_id
1 'polypeptide(L)'
;MIKKTYIAIYCFLSLFLLAVSSKAQEPVNAINATLDAWHKSSGEAKFGPFINSLAADAVILGADREERWDKNHSDKFSEQYFNPKYAWNYTYQNRYVHFNGDSTTAWFDETFKINTKYFRGTGVVSKIDNDWKIRQYNIAMLAPYEDVKSAVGGKQGHTIHNNLLLVMVLFFFMAMLFVLSQRLKISYPILLVIGGLGISLIPGAPVISIDPDIVFLVFLPPLLFEAAWYTNWGNFLKWRRSIFIMGFGLVFFTSLAIAYFSVSIIPGFTLALGFLLGGIISPPDAVAASSVLKGISIPKRGIAILEGESLVNDAASLTVFRFASIAILTGQFAMGTATTQFLVLSVMGVVVGLVIGHILYFFLRYVAKSSSISTPITLIAPYLMYIVAEHFEWSGVLAVVSGGLFLSFRAGDYLNYHTRIQTKEVWATIGFLLNGFVFILIGLELPVIINGLGEYSMEEAIDYALAICVIVIVLRLVAVYLSAYVPRLLFKRVRVKEKGPGWKLPLVVGWAGMRGVVSLASALAIPMTLYDGTAFPHRNLILFITFVVILVTLVFQGLTLPLLIKLIKIDEVDEQVSVEEQIDEIRVKLGRDSIAYLDKHYAKEMMEYETIARVKEQLIRSVNASERAKEEDTRAQLSAVRGLYNKIMLEILALRRDGLAKMKESKEYDSDVIKELEYSLDLEESRLSRR
;
A
#
# COMPACT_ATOMS: atom_id res chain seq x y z
N MET A 1 20.36 81.39 -41.89
CA MET A 1 19.06 81.04 -42.52
C MET A 1 18.56 79.64 -42.19
N ILE A 2 19.42 78.61 -42.07
CA ILE A 2 19.02 77.21 -41.87
C ILE A 2 18.24 76.97 -40.53
N LYS A 3 18.61 77.63 -39.43
CA LYS A 3 17.95 77.44 -38.11
C LYS A 3 16.49 77.90 -38.04
N LYS A 4 16.06 78.91 -38.82
CA LYS A 4 14.66 79.38 -38.83
C LYS A 4 13.74 78.42 -39.60
N THR A 5 14.26 77.75 -40.63
CA THR A 5 13.51 76.76 -41.41
C THR A 5 13.25 75.48 -40.61
N TYR A 6 14.21 75.03 -39.79
CA TYR A 6 14.02 73.86 -38.92
C TYR A 6 12.98 74.11 -37.82
N ILE A 7 12.94 75.29 -37.21
CA ILE A 7 11.94 75.60 -36.16
C ILE A 7 10.54 75.69 -36.77
N ALA A 8 10.38 76.28 -37.96
CA ALA A 8 9.09 76.32 -38.65
C ALA A 8 8.61 74.92 -39.05
N ILE A 9 9.50 74.04 -39.54
CA ILE A 9 9.18 72.63 -39.86
C ILE A 9 8.82 71.86 -38.59
N TYR A 10 9.54 72.08 -37.48
CA TYR A 10 9.26 71.40 -36.21
C TYR A 10 7.93 71.85 -35.60
N CYS A 11 7.60 73.14 -35.64
CA CYS A 11 6.30 73.67 -35.22
C CYS A 11 5.17 73.16 -36.12
N PHE A 12 5.38 73.07 -37.44
CA PHE A 12 4.37 72.54 -38.36
C PHE A 12 4.16 71.03 -38.17
N LEU A 13 5.23 70.23 -37.99
CA LEU A 13 5.13 68.80 -37.69
C LEU A 13 4.52 68.52 -36.31
N SER A 14 4.81 69.33 -35.30
CA SER A 14 4.21 69.17 -33.95
C SER A 14 2.74 69.59 -33.92
N LEU A 15 2.33 70.63 -34.66
CA LEU A 15 0.92 70.94 -34.88
C LEU A 15 0.20 69.87 -35.71
N PHE A 16 0.86 69.26 -36.69
CA PHE A 16 0.31 68.15 -37.49
C PHE A 16 0.17 66.87 -36.65
N LEU A 17 1.14 66.55 -35.79
CA LEU A 17 1.10 65.41 -34.86
C LEU A 17 0.04 65.59 -33.75
N LEU A 18 -0.16 66.82 -33.25
CA LEU A 18 -1.24 67.13 -32.30
C LEU A 18 -2.63 67.06 -32.95
N ALA A 19 -2.76 67.41 -34.25
CA ALA A 19 -4.02 67.32 -34.98
C ALA A 19 -4.37 65.88 -35.46
N VAL A 20 -3.36 65.03 -35.72
CA VAL A 20 -3.57 63.63 -36.13
C VAL A 20 -3.94 62.74 -34.94
N SER A 21 -3.47 63.06 -33.73
CA SER A 21 -3.81 62.30 -32.52
C SER A 21 -5.27 62.50 -32.05
N SER A 22 -5.90 63.66 -32.32
CA SER A 22 -7.28 63.91 -31.88
C SER A 22 -8.33 63.15 -32.71
N LYS A 23 -8.11 62.96 -34.03
CA LYS A 23 -9.05 62.25 -34.91
C LYS A 23 -9.12 60.75 -34.69
N ALA A 24 -8.02 60.11 -34.26
CA ALA A 24 -8.00 58.67 -33.96
C ALA A 24 -8.59 58.34 -32.58
N GLN A 25 -8.55 59.29 -31.64
CA GLN A 25 -9.08 59.10 -30.29
C GLN A 25 -10.61 59.24 -30.21
N GLU A 26 -11.21 60.06 -31.08
CA GLU A 26 -12.66 60.29 -31.15
C GLU A 26 -13.50 59.01 -31.32
N PRO A 27 -13.21 58.10 -32.28
CA PRO A 27 -13.96 56.85 -32.41
C PRO A 27 -13.71 55.87 -31.26
N VAL A 28 -12.51 55.85 -30.67
CA VAL A 28 -12.22 55.05 -29.46
C VAL A 28 -13.08 55.53 -28.28
N ASN A 29 -13.18 56.84 -28.08
CA ASN A 29 -13.99 57.43 -27.01
C ASN A 29 -15.48 57.13 -27.21
N ALA A 30 -15.98 57.12 -28.44
CA ALA A 30 -17.36 56.76 -28.74
C ALA A 30 -17.67 55.28 -28.47
N ILE A 31 -16.75 54.37 -28.82
CA ILE A 31 -16.86 52.95 -28.46
C ILE A 31 -16.82 52.76 -26.96
N ASN A 32 -15.92 53.47 -26.26
CA ASN A 32 -15.83 53.41 -24.81
C ASN A 32 -17.15 53.86 -24.16
N ALA A 33 -17.70 54.98 -24.60
CA ALA A 33 -18.99 55.48 -24.12
C ALA A 33 -20.14 54.49 -24.37
N THR A 34 -20.13 53.80 -25.51
CA THR A 34 -21.13 52.79 -25.85
C THR A 34 -21.07 51.59 -24.90
N LEU A 35 -19.87 51.05 -24.64
CA LEU A 35 -19.66 49.92 -23.74
C LEU A 35 -19.94 50.29 -22.28
N ASP A 36 -19.52 51.48 -21.84
CA ASP A 36 -19.78 51.99 -20.50
C ASP A 36 -21.28 52.19 -20.26
N ALA A 37 -22.00 52.75 -21.24
CA ALA A 37 -23.45 52.87 -21.19
C ALA A 37 -24.14 51.50 -21.15
N TRP A 38 -23.61 50.52 -21.88
CA TRP A 38 -24.13 49.16 -21.89
C TRP A 38 -23.95 48.47 -20.52
N HIS A 39 -22.77 48.49 -19.92
CA HIS A 39 -22.55 47.98 -18.55
C HIS A 39 -23.39 48.72 -17.52
N LYS A 40 -23.47 50.05 -17.61
CA LYS A 40 -24.28 50.87 -16.71
C LYS A 40 -25.76 50.49 -16.81
N SER A 41 -26.29 50.30 -18.01
CA SER A 41 -27.68 49.90 -18.21
C SER A 41 -27.97 48.49 -17.67
N SER A 42 -27.01 47.57 -17.75
CA SER A 42 -27.09 46.26 -17.08
C SER A 42 -27.09 46.41 -15.56
N GLY A 43 -26.16 47.19 -15.00
CA GLY A 43 -26.05 47.41 -13.55
C GLY A 43 -27.20 48.22 -12.94
N GLU A 44 -27.91 49.02 -13.73
CA GLU A 44 -29.13 49.72 -13.31
C GLU A 44 -30.42 48.94 -13.64
N ALA A 45 -30.31 47.71 -14.16
CA ALA A 45 -31.42 46.88 -14.63
C ALA A 45 -32.35 47.59 -15.64
N LYS A 46 -31.79 48.42 -16.53
CA LYS A 46 -32.52 49.15 -17.58
C LYS A 46 -32.46 48.42 -18.92
N PHE A 47 -33.42 47.53 -19.16
CA PHE A 47 -33.44 46.65 -20.33
C PHE A 47 -33.49 47.41 -21.68
N GLY A 48 -34.30 48.46 -21.81
CA GLY A 48 -34.43 49.21 -23.07
C GLY A 48 -33.10 49.83 -23.55
N PRO A 49 -32.42 50.68 -22.76
CA PRO A 49 -31.10 51.21 -23.08
C PRO A 49 -30.05 50.12 -23.35
N PHE A 50 -30.11 49.01 -22.61
CA PHE A 50 -29.20 47.88 -22.78
C PHE A 50 -29.32 47.22 -24.16
N ILE A 51 -30.55 46.93 -24.60
CA ILE A 51 -30.81 46.33 -25.92
C ILE A 51 -30.57 47.31 -27.07
N ASN A 52 -30.75 48.61 -26.84
CA ASN A 52 -30.50 49.64 -27.85
C ASN A 52 -29.02 49.79 -28.22
N SER A 53 -28.09 49.40 -27.35
CA SER A 53 -26.65 49.35 -27.65
C SER A 53 -26.24 48.17 -28.53
N LEU A 54 -27.14 47.19 -28.73
CA LEU A 54 -26.89 45.99 -29.54
C LEU A 54 -27.32 46.18 -31.00
N ALA A 55 -26.54 45.65 -31.93
CA ALA A 55 -26.91 45.51 -33.34
C ALA A 55 -28.07 44.50 -33.51
N ALA A 56 -28.78 44.57 -34.63
CA ALA A 56 -29.90 43.66 -34.91
C ALA A 56 -29.48 42.18 -34.95
N ASP A 57 -28.26 41.91 -35.38
CA ASP A 57 -27.64 40.59 -35.49
C ASP A 57 -26.68 40.27 -34.34
N ALA A 58 -26.82 40.96 -33.20
CA ALA A 58 -25.91 40.80 -32.08
C ALA A 58 -26.00 39.41 -31.43
N VAL A 59 -24.84 38.84 -31.08
CA VAL A 59 -24.73 37.58 -30.32
C VAL A 59 -23.98 37.82 -29.02
N ILE A 60 -24.60 37.45 -27.90
CA ILE A 60 -24.03 37.61 -26.56
C ILE A 60 -23.78 36.22 -25.96
N LEU A 61 -22.55 36.04 -25.46
CA LEU A 61 -22.09 34.87 -24.72
C LEU A 61 -21.87 35.30 -23.27
N GLY A 62 -22.63 34.68 -22.38
CA GLY A 62 -22.57 34.97 -20.96
C GLY A 62 -21.49 34.16 -20.23
N ALA A 63 -21.48 34.27 -18.90
CA ALA A 63 -20.48 33.61 -18.07
C ALA A 63 -20.79 32.12 -17.85
N ASP A 64 -22.07 31.73 -17.97
CA ASP A 64 -22.48 30.34 -17.83
C ASP A 64 -22.25 29.55 -19.12
N ARG A 65 -21.91 28.25 -18.97
CA ARG A 65 -21.49 27.36 -20.07
C ARG A 65 -22.47 27.31 -21.25
N GLU A 66 -23.76 27.47 -21.00
CA GLU A 66 -24.83 27.37 -22.01
C GLU A 66 -25.47 28.73 -22.32
N GLU A 67 -24.97 29.82 -21.72
CA GLU A 67 -25.56 31.15 -21.87
C GLU A 67 -25.16 31.78 -23.21
N ARG A 68 -26.07 31.64 -24.19
CA ARG A 68 -25.96 32.26 -25.52
C ARG A 68 -27.31 32.80 -25.94
N TRP A 69 -27.35 34.07 -26.33
CA TRP A 69 -28.58 34.70 -26.81
C TRP A 69 -28.32 35.78 -27.87
N ASP A 70 -29.37 36.14 -28.59
CA ASP A 70 -29.37 37.20 -29.61
C ASP A 70 -30.44 38.24 -29.30
N LYS A 71 -30.43 39.36 -30.04
CA LYS A 71 -31.37 40.47 -29.79
C LYS A 71 -32.85 40.06 -29.93
N ASN A 72 -33.18 39.16 -30.85
CA ASN A 72 -34.56 38.70 -31.10
C ASN A 72 -35.07 37.77 -29.99
N HIS A 73 -34.18 37.12 -29.25
CA HIS A 73 -34.49 36.24 -28.13
C HIS A 73 -34.26 36.91 -26.76
N SER A 74 -33.90 38.20 -26.73
CA SER A 74 -33.51 38.90 -25.51
C SER A 74 -34.65 39.05 -24.48
N ASP A 75 -35.91 39.12 -24.91
CA ASP A 75 -37.08 39.21 -24.02
C ASP A 75 -37.25 37.97 -23.14
N LYS A 76 -36.78 36.79 -23.59
CA LYS A 76 -36.81 35.56 -22.77
C LYS A 76 -35.77 35.59 -21.64
N PHE A 77 -34.68 36.34 -21.82
CA PHE A 77 -33.59 36.46 -20.86
C PHE A 77 -33.78 37.67 -19.91
N SER A 78 -34.57 38.67 -20.30
CA SER A 78 -34.77 39.89 -19.49
C SER A 78 -35.42 39.62 -18.15
N GLU A 79 -36.42 38.72 -18.08
CA GLU A 79 -37.10 38.40 -16.82
C GLU A 79 -36.19 37.66 -15.81
N GLN A 80 -35.20 36.93 -16.31
CA GLN A 80 -34.30 36.12 -15.49
C GLN A 80 -33.11 36.93 -14.95
N TYR A 81 -32.58 37.89 -15.72
CA TYR A 81 -31.30 38.55 -15.42
C TYR A 81 -31.39 40.07 -15.15
N PHE A 82 -32.47 40.75 -15.56
CA PHE A 82 -32.68 42.19 -15.31
C PHE A 82 -33.58 42.44 -14.09
N ASN A 83 -33.19 41.89 -12.94
CA ASN A 83 -33.88 42.08 -11.67
C ASN A 83 -33.05 43.00 -10.75
N PRO A 84 -33.62 44.11 -10.21
CA PRO A 84 -32.89 45.04 -9.34
C PRO A 84 -32.23 44.39 -8.12
N LYS A 85 -32.75 43.25 -7.64
CA LYS A 85 -32.19 42.49 -6.51
C LYS A 85 -30.85 41.82 -6.83
N TYR A 86 -30.54 41.60 -8.11
CA TYR A 86 -29.35 40.88 -8.58
C TYR A 86 -28.47 41.75 -9.50
N ALA A 87 -28.66 43.07 -9.45
CA ALA A 87 -27.97 44.02 -10.32
C ALA A 87 -26.45 43.99 -10.12
N TRP A 88 -25.69 44.05 -11.21
CA TRP A 88 -24.23 43.94 -11.19
C TRP A 88 -23.58 45.31 -11.04
N ASN A 89 -22.64 45.45 -10.10
CA ASN A 89 -21.83 46.65 -10.01
C ASN A 89 -20.52 46.46 -10.79
N TYR A 90 -20.36 47.23 -11.87
CA TYR A 90 -19.21 47.15 -12.76
C TYR A 90 -18.16 48.20 -12.36
N THR A 91 -16.94 47.75 -12.07
CA THR A 91 -15.78 48.64 -11.90
C THR A 91 -14.75 48.31 -12.96
N TYR A 92 -14.70 49.18 -13.97
CA TYR A 92 -13.83 49.02 -15.12
C TYR A 92 -12.35 49.29 -14.79
N GLN A 93 -11.45 48.56 -15.45
CA GLN A 93 -9.99 48.72 -15.28
C GLN A 93 -9.30 49.16 -16.57
N ASN A 94 -9.33 48.33 -17.62
CA ASN A 94 -8.63 48.58 -18.88
C ASN A 94 -9.49 48.10 -20.07
N ARG A 95 -9.31 48.72 -21.25
CA ARG A 95 -9.97 48.39 -22.52
C ARG A 95 -9.02 48.76 -23.64
N TYR A 96 -8.87 47.82 -24.54
CA TYR A 96 -8.08 47.96 -25.74
C TYR A 96 -9.04 47.83 -26.92
N VAL A 97 -8.96 48.77 -27.87
CA VAL A 97 -9.83 48.81 -29.04
C VAL A 97 -8.93 48.80 -30.28
N HIS A 98 -9.19 47.88 -31.20
CA HIS A 98 -8.46 47.69 -32.43
C HIS A 98 -9.40 47.78 -33.62
N PHE A 99 -9.18 48.73 -34.52
CA PHE A 99 -10.02 48.93 -35.70
C PHE A 99 -9.61 48.03 -36.87
N ASN A 100 -10.58 47.65 -37.69
CA ASN A 100 -10.34 47.13 -39.03
C ASN A 100 -9.85 48.26 -39.96
N GLY A 101 -9.23 47.91 -41.09
CA GLY A 101 -8.66 48.87 -42.06
C GLY A 101 -9.64 49.96 -42.52
N ASP A 102 -10.93 49.64 -42.62
CA ASP A 102 -11.98 50.57 -43.05
C ASP A 102 -12.59 51.40 -41.89
N SER A 103 -12.13 51.22 -40.65
CA SER A 103 -12.60 51.91 -39.43
C SER A 103 -14.11 51.83 -39.13
N THR A 104 -14.83 50.92 -39.78
CA THR A 104 -16.27 50.68 -39.59
C THR A 104 -16.57 49.59 -38.55
N THR A 105 -15.59 48.75 -38.25
CA THR A 105 -15.66 47.67 -37.26
C THR A 105 -14.43 47.72 -36.37
N ALA A 106 -14.61 47.44 -35.09
CA ALA A 106 -13.51 47.33 -34.13
C ALA A 106 -13.69 46.12 -33.22
N TRP A 107 -12.57 45.47 -32.89
CA TRP A 107 -12.47 44.48 -31.83
C TRP A 107 -12.09 45.18 -30.54
N PHE A 108 -12.65 44.72 -29.43
CA PHE A 108 -12.24 45.19 -28.12
C PHE A 108 -12.00 44.04 -27.16
N ASP A 109 -11.13 44.32 -26.20
CA ASP A 109 -10.89 43.50 -25.03
C ASP A 109 -10.87 44.41 -23.81
N GLU A 110 -11.56 44.03 -22.75
CA GLU A 110 -11.67 44.80 -21.52
C GLU A 110 -11.54 43.93 -20.28
N THR A 111 -10.97 44.52 -19.22
CA THR A 111 -10.93 43.92 -17.89
C THR A 111 -11.69 44.80 -16.92
N PHE A 112 -12.57 44.18 -16.14
CA PHE A 112 -13.42 44.87 -15.17
C PHE A 112 -13.75 43.94 -14.00
N LYS A 113 -14.28 44.52 -12.92
CA LYS A 113 -14.81 43.78 -11.78
C LYS A 113 -16.32 43.83 -11.79
N ILE A 114 -16.96 42.68 -11.55
CA ILE A 114 -18.35 42.63 -11.10
C ILE A 114 -18.31 42.30 -9.62
N ASN A 115 -18.79 43.23 -8.79
CA ASN A 115 -18.66 43.16 -7.33
C ASN A 115 -17.19 43.01 -6.91
N THR A 116 -16.77 41.84 -6.45
CA THR A 116 -15.38 41.56 -6.00
C THR A 116 -14.57 40.69 -6.98
N LYS A 117 -15.21 40.15 -8.03
CA LYS A 117 -14.61 39.17 -8.95
C LYS A 117 -14.13 39.82 -10.24
N TYR A 118 -13.03 39.34 -10.80
CA TYR A 118 -12.45 39.82 -12.04
C TYR A 118 -13.08 39.15 -13.26
N PHE A 119 -13.36 39.93 -14.29
CA PHE A 119 -13.92 39.47 -15.56
C PHE A 119 -13.14 40.07 -16.73
N ARG A 120 -13.18 39.33 -17.85
CA ARG A 120 -12.69 39.79 -19.15
C ARG A 120 -13.83 39.78 -20.15
N GLY A 121 -14.10 40.94 -20.74
CA GLY A 121 -15.06 41.10 -21.83
C GLY A 121 -14.31 41.17 -23.15
N THR A 122 -14.73 40.39 -24.14
CA THR A 122 -14.16 40.42 -25.49
C THR A 122 -15.28 40.53 -26.51
N GLY A 123 -15.08 41.26 -27.59
CA GLY A 123 -16.15 41.41 -28.56
C GLY A 123 -15.84 42.25 -29.77
N VAL A 124 -16.90 42.50 -30.54
CA VAL A 124 -16.87 43.25 -31.79
C VAL A 124 -17.95 44.31 -31.76
N VAL A 125 -17.57 45.54 -32.09
CA VAL A 125 -18.47 46.67 -32.32
C VAL A 125 -18.42 47.08 -33.79
N SER A 126 -19.53 47.56 -34.32
CA SER A 126 -19.60 48.11 -35.68
C SER A 126 -20.40 49.40 -35.71
N LYS A 127 -20.05 50.27 -36.64
CA LYS A 127 -20.73 51.55 -36.84
C LYS A 127 -21.96 51.32 -37.75
N ILE A 128 -23.15 51.55 -37.23
CA ILE A 128 -24.45 51.38 -37.90
C ILE A 128 -25.24 52.69 -37.71
N ASP A 129 -25.71 53.30 -38.80
CA ASP A 129 -26.47 54.57 -38.78
C ASP A 129 -25.78 55.68 -37.96
N ASN A 130 -24.44 55.75 -38.09
CA ASN A 130 -23.54 56.66 -37.40
C ASN A 130 -23.33 56.41 -35.89
N ASP A 131 -23.98 55.40 -35.31
CA ASP A 131 -23.81 54.95 -33.93
C ASP A 131 -22.93 53.69 -33.84
N TRP A 132 -22.15 53.54 -32.78
CA TRP A 132 -21.48 52.28 -32.48
C TRP A 132 -22.44 51.31 -31.80
N LYS A 133 -22.52 50.10 -32.35
CA LYS A 133 -23.36 49.02 -31.80
C LYS A 133 -22.53 47.77 -31.56
N ILE A 134 -22.83 47.06 -30.49
CA ILE A 134 -22.20 45.77 -30.15
C ILE A 134 -22.81 44.69 -31.05
N ARG A 135 -21.97 44.00 -31.83
CA ARG A 135 -22.37 42.82 -32.64
C ARG A 135 -22.00 41.51 -31.98
N GLN A 136 -20.94 41.48 -31.19
CA GLN A 136 -20.58 40.31 -30.39
C GLN A 136 -20.04 40.74 -29.04
N TYR A 137 -20.45 40.06 -27.98
CA TYR A 137 -19.87 40.22 -26.65
C TYR A 137 -19.73 38.85 -25.97
N ASN A 138 -18.57 38.60 -25.36
CA ASN A 138 -18.27 37.42 -24.59
C ASN A 138 -17.67 37.83 -23.24
N ILE A 139 -18.28 37.39 -22.15
CA ILE A 139 -17.78 37.62 -20.79
C ILE A 139 -17.25 36.33 -20.19
N ALA A 140 -16.02 36.37 -19.68
CA ALA A 140 -15.43 35.26 -18.95
C ALA A 140 -14.98 35.70 -17.57
N MET A 141 -15.29 34.91 -16.54
CA MET A 141 -14.72 35.12 -15.21
C MET A 141 -13.23 34.73 -15.24
N LEU A 142 -12.36 35.63 -14.75
CA LEU A 142 -10.94 35.37 -14.64
C LEU A 142 -10.67 34.66 -13.31
N ALA A 143 -10.11 33.45 -13.40
CA ALA A 143 -9.53 32.75 -12.26
C ALA A 143 -8.00 32.86 -12.32
N PRO A 144 -7.31 33.13 -11.19
CA PRO A 144 -5.86 33.09 -11.14
C PRO A 144 -5.33 31.76 -11.69
N TYR A 145 -4.27 31.83 -12.50
CA TYR A 145 -3.73 30.63 -13.14
C TYR A 145 -3.33 29.54 -12.12
N GLU A 146 -2.90 29.92 -10.92
CA GLU A 146 -2.59 28.96 -9.85
C GLU A 146 -3.83 28.19 -9.36
N ASP A 147 -4.99 28.85 -9.24
CA ASP A 147 -6.24 28.23 -8.83
C ASP A 147 -6.83 27.34 -9.93
N VAL A 148 -6.66 27.72 -11.20
CA VAL A 148 -7.02 26.86 -12.33
C VAL A 148 -6.08 25.66 -12.40
N LYS A 149 -4.79 25.85 -12.16
CA LYS A 149 -3.79 24.78 -12.18
C LYS A 149 -4.02 23.77 -11.06
N SER A 150 -4.44 24.20 -9.87
CA SER A 150 -4.79 23.30 -8.76
C SER A 150 -6.08 22.53 -9.05
N ALA A 151 -7.10 23.19 -9.63
CA ALA A 151 -8.37 22.57 -9.97
C ALA A 151 -8.29 21.61 -11.19
N VAL A 152 -7.40 21.88 -12.15
CA VAL A 152 -7.29 21.13 -13.42
C VAL A 152 -6.07 20.19 -13.44
N GLY A 153 -5.40 19.98 -12.29
CA GLY A 153 -4.37 18.94 -12.15
C GLY A 153 -3.03 19.23 -12.85
N GLY A 154 -2.63 20.50 -12.94
CA GLY A 154 -1.42 20.90 -13.66
C GLY A 154 -0.10 20.58 -12.95
N LYS A 155 0.61 19.56 -13.47
CA LYS A 155 1.99 19.06 -13.24
C LYS A 155 2.17 17.93 -12.20
N GLN A 156 2.09 16.68 -12.69
CA GLN A 156 2.57 15.44 -12.04
C GLN A 156 4.06 15.44 -11.62
N GLY A 157 4.90 16.35 -12.15
CA GLY A 157 6.35 16.36 -11.90
C GLY A 157 6.78 16.76 -10.47
N HIS A 158 6.03 17.64 -9.79
CA HIS A 158 6.31 17.96 -8.38
C HIS A 158 5.83 16.86 -7.44
N THR A 159 4.75 16.16 -7.81
CA THR A 159 4.19 15.05 -7.02
C THR A 159 5.15 13.87 -6.96
N ILE A 160 5.81 13.51 -8.07
CA ILE A 160 6.77 12.38 -8.07
C ILE A 160 7.99 12.69 -7.19
N HIS A 161 8.55 13.90 -7.27
CA HIS A 161 9.70 14.27 -6.44
C HIS A 161 9.34 14.27 -4.95
N ASN A 162 8.19 14.84 -4.59
CA ASN A 162 7.73 14.88 -3.21
C ASN A 162 7.39 13.47 -2.69
N ASN A 163 6.76 12.63 -3.50
CA ASN A 163 6.46 11.24 -3.14
C ASN A 163 7.73 10.41 -2.97
N LEU A 164 8.74 10.61 -3.84
CA LEU A 164 10.02 9.92 -3.72
C LEU A 164 10.75 10.36 -2.44
N LEU A 165 10.80 11.66 -2.17
CA LEU A 165 11.39 12.20 -0.95
C LEU A 165 10.67 11.65 0.30
N LEU A 166 9.33 11.60 0.26
CA LEU A 166 8.53 11.00 1.32
C LEU A 166 8.90 9.52 1.54
N VAL A 167 8.98 8.72 0.48
CA VAL A 167 9.37 7.30 0.57
C VAL A 167 10.77 7.15 1.16
N MET A 168 11.73 7.99 0.76
CA MET A 168 13.09 7.98 1.32
C MET A 168 13.12 8.35 2.80
N VAL A 169 12.36 9.37 3.20
CA VAL A 169 12.23 9.79 4.61
C VAL A 169 11.57 8.68 5.44
N LEU A 170 10.48 8.09 4.96
CA LEU A 170 9.81 6.98 5.61
C LEU A 170 10.75 5.78 5.77
N PHE A 171 11.54 5.47 4.74
CA PHE A 171 12.55 4.42 4.80
C PHE A 171 13.62 4.70 5.86
N PHE A 172 14.12 5.94 5.93
CA PHE A 172 15.09 6.34 6.94
C PHE A 172 14.52 6.21 8.36
N PHE A 173 13.30 6.70 8.60
CA PHE A 173 12.62 6.56 9.89
C PHE A 173 12.35 5.10 10.25
N MET A 174 11.91 4.30 9.28
CA MET A 174 11.69 2.87 9.46
C MET A 174 12.99 2.16 9.88
N ALA A 175 14.12 2.46 9.24
CA ALA A 175 15.42 1.90 9.62
C ALA A 175 15.84 2.33 11.05
N MET A 176 15.64 3.60 11.40
CA MET A 176 15.94 4.12 12.73
C MET A 176 15.10 3.45 13.82
N LEU A 177 13.78 3.34 13.58
CA LEU A 177 12.85 2.66 14.49
C LEU A 177 13.18 1.17 14.58
N PHE A 178 13.58 0.52 13.49
CA PHE A 178 14.04 -0.87 13.55
C PHE A 178 15.26 -1.04 14.46
N VAL A 179 16.28 -0.19 14.34
CA VAL A 179 17.44 -0.23 15.24
C VAL A 179 17.03 0.02 16.70
N LEU A 180 16.10 0.95 16.93
CA LEU A 180 15.57 1.22 18.27
C LEU A 180 14.80 0.01 18.83
N SER A 181 14.06 -0.72 17.99
CA SER A 181 13.32 -1.93 18.39
C SER A 181 14.24 -3.02 18.94
N GLN A 182 15.42 -3.19 18.34
CA GLN A 182 16.44 -4.14 18.79
C GLN A 182 17.01 -3.74 20.16
N ARG A 183 17.21 -2.44 20.39
CA ARG A 183 17.69 -1.93 21.68
C ARG A 183 16.65 -2.10 22.79
N LEU A 184 15.37 -1.82 22.49
CA LEU A 184 14.26 -1.93 23.44
C LEU A 184 13.77 -3.38 23.63
N LYS A 185 14.20 -4.32 22.77
CA LYS A 185 13.70 -5.71 22.73
C LYS A 185 12.19 -5.78 22.53
N ILE A 186 11.66 -4.87 21.72
CA ILE A 186 10.24 -4.81 21.31
C ILE A 186 10.17 -5.22 19.84
N SER A 187 9.08 -5.88 19.44
CA SER A 187 8.86 -6.24 18.03
C SER A 187 8.79 -4.99 17.15
N TYR A 188 9.52 -4.99 16.04
CA TYR A 188 9.62 -3.81 15.18
C TYR A 188 8.28 -3.32 14.60
N PRO A 189 7.28 -4.17 14.23
CA PRO A 189 5.97 -3.70 13.77
C PRO A 189 5.27 -2.79 14.78
N ILE A 190 5.36 -3.13 16.07
CA ILE A 190 4.77 -2.34 17.16
C ILE A 190 5.41 -0.97 17.22
N LEU A 191 6.74 -0.92 17.16
CA LEU A 191 7.47 0.35 17.24
C LEU A 191 7.30 1.20 15.97
N LEU A 192 7.10 0.57 14.81
CA LEU A 192 6.78 1.29 13.56
C LEU A 192 5.40 1.94 13.58
N VAL A 193 4.37 1.24 14.09
CA VAL A 193 3.03 1.83 14.26
C VAL A 193 3.07 2.97 15.27
N ILE A 194 3.70 2.78 16.43
CA ILE A 194 3.87 3.84 17.44
C ILE A 194 4.70 5.02 16.89
N GLY A 195 5.74 4.74 16.11
CA GLY A 195 6.56 5.76 15.46
C GLY A 195 5.77 6.55 14.42
N GLY A 196 4.97 5.88 13.59
CA GLY A 196 4.05 6.51 12.64
C GLY A 196 3.04 7.42 13.33
N LEU A 197 2.44 6.95 14.44
CA LEU A 197 1.57 7.76 15.29
C LEU A 197 2.29 9.00 15.83
N GLY A 198 3.51 8.81 16.35
CA GLY A 198 4.34 9.90 16.85
C GLY A 198 4.62 10.95 15.79
N ILE A 199 4.93 10.52 14.55
CA ILE A 199 5.14 11.41 13.40
C ILE A 199 3.83 12.13 13.03
N SER A 200 2.69 11.43 13.05
CA SER A 200 1.40 12.01 12.67
C SER A 200 0.92 13.14 13.60
N LEU A 201 1.44 13.18 14.84
CA LEU A 201 1.13 14.21 15.82
C LEU A 201 2.03 15.46 15.68
N ILE A 202 3.07 15.41 14.83
CA ILE A 202 3.97 16.55 14.62
C ILE A 202 3.24 17.62 13.81
N PRO A 203 3.09 18.86 14.33
CA PRO A 203 2.46 19.96 13.58
C PRO A 203 3.21 20.24 12.28
N GLY A 204 2.49 20.28 11.15
CA GLY A 204 3.07 20.53 9.83
C GLY A 204 3.61 19.29 9.11
N ALA A 205 3.50 18.09 9.70
CA ALA A 205 3.74 16.84 8.98
C ALA A 205 2.74 16.68 7.82
N PRO A 206 3.15 16.12 6.67
CA PRO A 206 2.23 15.88 5.56
C PRO A 206 1.19 14.83 5.95
N VAL A 207 -0.08 15.13 5.67
CA VAL A 207 -1.18 14.17 5.85
C VAL A 207 -1.11 13.15 4.73
N ILE A 208 -0.78 11.90 5.09
CA ILE A 208 -0.65 10.80 4.14
C ILE A 208 -1.97 10.04 4.14
N SER A 209 -2.63 9.99 2.99
CA SER A 209 -3.76 9.10 2.75
C SER A 209 -3.28 7.92 1.93
N ILE A 210 -3.67 6.71 2.34
CA ILE A 210 -3.30 5.49 1.64
C ILE A 210 -4.40 5.19 0.62
N ASP A 211 -4.02 5.05 -0.64
CA ASP A 211 -4.92 4.51 -1.65
C ASP A 211 -5.09 2.99 -1.41
N PRO A 212 -6.32 2.48 -1.20
CA PRO A 212 -6.57 1.05 -1.02
C PRO A 212 -5.98 0.18 -2.13
N ASP A 213 -6.01 0.67 -3.37
CA ASP A 213 -5.52 -0.07 -4.54
C ASP A 213 -4.01 -0.28 -4.46
N ILE A 214 -3.27 0.68 -3.88
CA ILE A 214 -1.84 0.51 -3.62
C ILE A 214 -1.64 -0.64 -2.62
N VAL A 215 -2.48 -0.75 -1.59
CA VAL A 215 -2.34 -1.85 -0.63
C VAL A 215 -2.63 -3.20 -1.27
N PHE A 216 -3.73 -3.31 -2.02
CA PHE A 216 -4.12 -4.55 -2.67
C PHE A 216 -3.24 -4.97 -3.84
N LEU A 217 -2.66 -4.02 -4.58
CA LEU A 217 -1.83 -4.33 -5.75
C LEU A 217 -0.34 -4.36 -5.43
N VAL A 218 0.18 -3.49 -4.57
CA VAL A 218 1.62 -3.35 -4.30
C VAL A 218 2.06 -4.19 -3.10
N PHE A 219 1.30 -4.16 -2.01
CA PHE A 219 1.73 -4.77 -0.74
C PHE A 219 1.19 -6.19 -0.56
N LEU A 220 -0.09 -6.41 -0.78
CA LEU A 220 -0.74 -7.68 -0.47
C LEU A 220 -0.19 -8.88 -1.27
N PRO A 221 -0.02 -8.82 -2.61
CA PRO A 221 0.41 -9.98 -3.39
C PRO A 221 1.80 -10.51 -2.99
N PRO A 222 2.86 -9.68 -2.89
CA PRO A 222 4.17 -10.18 -2.45
C PRO A 222 4.17 -10.67 -1.00
N LEU A 223 3.42 -10.05 -0.08
CA LEU A 223 3.35 -10.51 1.31
C LEU A 223 2.68 -11.89 1.43
N LEU A 224 1.59 -12.12 0.69
CA LEU A 224 0.93 -13.42 0.61
C LEU A 224 1.85 -14.49 0.00
N PHE A 225 2.58 -14.13 -1.05
CA PHE A 225 3.52 -15.05 -1.69
C PHE A 225 4.70 -15.37 -0.78
N GLU A 226 5.24 -14.39 -0.07
CA GLU A 226 6.30 -14.60 0.92
C GLU A 226 5.83 -15.56 2.04
N ALA A 227 4.64 -15.32 2.60
CA ALA A 227 4.04 -16.19 3.60
C ALA A 227 3.82 -17.62 3.07
N ALA A 228 3.31 -17.76 1.85
CA ALA A 228 3.13 -19.05 1.19
C ALA A 228 4.49 -19.73 0.92
N TRP A 229 5.52 -18.96 0.55
CA TRP A 229 6.83 -19.47 0.19
C TRP A 229 7.55 -20.10 1.38
N TYR A 230 7.48 -19.47 2.56
CA TYR A 230 8.12 -19.95 3.78
C TYR A 230 7.28 -20.96 4.57
N THR A 231 6.03 -21.16 4.19
CA THR A 231 5.16 -22.16 4.83
C THR A 231 5.65 -23.58 4.54
N ASN A 232 5.86 -24.35 5.60
CA ASN A 232 6.20 -25.76 5.47
C ASN A 232 4.99 -26.59 5.03
N TRP A 233 5.01 -27.07 3.78
CA TRP A 233 3.92 -27.84 3.19
C TRP A 233 3.52 -29.10 3.98
N GLY A 234 4.49 -29.81 4.55
CA GLY A 234 4.24 -31.00 5.38
C GLY A 234 3.47 -30.67 6.65
N ASN A 235 3.86 -29.59 7.34
CA ASN A 235 3.17 -29.11 8.54
C ASN A 235 1.78 -28.54 8.21
N PHE A 236 1.65 -27.81 7.11
CA PHE A 236 0.38 -27.28 6.62
C PHE A 236 -0.62 -28.42 6.38
N LEU A 237 -0.22 -29.46 5.66
CA LEU A 237 -1.07 -30.64 5.42
C LEU A 237 -1.38 -31.43 6.69
N LYS A 238 -0.40 -31.55 7.61
CA LYS A 238 -0.59 -32.20 8.91
C LYS A 238 -1.69 -31.49 9.72
N TRP A 239 -1.72 -30.16 9.71
CA TRP A 239 -2.64 -29.34 10.51
C TRP A 239 -3.79 -28.71 9.73
N ARG A 240 -4.01 -29.13 8.48
CA ARG A 240 -5.00 -28.55 7.56
C ARG A 240 -6.38 -28.34 8.17
N ARG A 241 -6.86 -29.28 9.01
CA ARG A 241 -8.17 -29.14 9.67
C ARG A 241 -8.21 -27.90 10.57
N SER A 242 -7.20 -27.74 11.42
CA SER A 242 -7.11 -26.59 12.34
C SER A 242 -7.00 -25.29 11.54
N ILE A 243 -6.14 -25.30 10.51
CA ILE A 243 -5.92 -24.15 9.63
C ILE A 243 -7.21 -23.74 8.91
N PHE A 244 -7.94 -24.66 8.28
CA PHE A 244 -9.18 -24.33 7.57
C PHE A 244 -10.32 -23.92 8.51
N ILE A 245 -10.43 -24.53 9.70
CA ILE A 245 -11.42 -24.10 10.71
C ILE A 245 -11.10 -22.68 11.20
N MET A 246 -9.83 -22.35 11.40
CA MET A 246 -9.41 -21.01 11.81
C MET A 246 -9.44 -19.99 10.67
N GLY A 247 -9.10 -20.39 9.45
CA GLY A 247 -9.10 -19.50 8.28
C GLY A 247 -10.51 -19.15 7.78
N PHE A 248 -11.39 -20.15 7.62
CA PHE A 248 -12.78 -19.91 7.18
C PHE A 248 -13.75 -19.83 8.34
N GLY A 249 -13.77 -20.86 9.20
CA GLY A 249 -14.79 -21.01 10.24
C GLY A 249 -14.78 -19.84 11.23
N LEU A 250 -13.60 -19.43 11.71
CA LEU A 250 -13.47 -18.30 12.63
C LEU A 250 -13.88 -16.98 11.97
N VAL A 251 -13.51 -16.74 10.71
CA VAL A 251 -13.85 -15.51 9.97
C VAL A 251 -15.36 -15.36 9.87
N PHE A 252 -16.08 -16.42 9.46
CA PHE A 252 -17.56 -16.37 9.42
C PHE A 252 -18.17 -16.21 10.81
N PHE A 253 -17.66 -16.93 11.82
CA PHE A 253 -18.16 -16.85 13.19
C PHE A 253 -17.98 -15.45 13.79
N THR A 254 -16.80 -14.86 13.65
CA THR A 254 -16.50 -13.51 14.13
C THR A 254 -17.30 -12.47 13.37
N SER A 255 -17.40 -12.59 12.04
CA SER A 255 -18.20 -11.66 11.22
C SER A 255 -19.67 -11.66 11.63
N LEU A 256 -20.26 -12.84 11.83
CA LEU A 256 -21.64 -13.00 12.29
C LEU A 256 -21.85 -12.38 13.69
N ALA A 257 -20.95 -12.68 14.63
CA ALA A 257 -21.07 -12.19 16.00
C ALA A 257 -20.91 -10.66 16.06
N ILE A 258 -19.95 -10.10 15.33
CA ILE A 258 -19.76 -8.64 15.21
C ILE A 258 -20.95 -8.01 14.51
N ALA A 259 -21.56 -8.67 13.52
CA ALA A 259 -22.74 -8.15 12.85
C ALA A 259 -23.91 -7.96 13.82
N TYR A 260 -24.24 -8.98 14.61
CA TYR A 260 -25.29 -8.85 15.63
C TYR A 260 -24.93 -7.86 16.73
N PHE A 261 -23.68 -7.88 17.19
CA PHE A 261 -23.23 -6.99 18.27
C PHE A 261 -23.27 -5.52 17.84
N SER A 262 -22.69 -5.17 16.69
CA SER A 262 -22.66 -3.79 16.17
C SER A 262 -24.06 -3.21 15.97
N VAL A 263 -25.00 -3.98 15.43
CA VAL A 263 -26.42 -3.58 15.29
C VAL A 263 -27.07 -3.27 16.66
N SER A 264 -26.65 -3.94 17.72
CA SER A 264 -27.22 -3.72 19.06
C SER A 264 -26.66 -2.48 19.77
N ILE A 265 -25.46 -2.01 19.41
CA ILE A 265 -24.78 -0.91 20.11
C ILE A 265 -24.73 0.39 19.31
N ILE A 266 -24.70 0.32 17.96
CA ILE A 266 -24.59 1.50 17.09
C ILE A 266 -25.96 1.80 16.49
N PRO A 267 -26.58 2.96 16.80
CA PRO A 267 -27.86 3.36 16.21
C PRO A 267 -27.77 3.46 14.68
N GLY A 268 -28.77 2.94 13.97
CA GLY A 268 -28.84 2.99 12.50
C GLY A 268 -27.96 1.96 11.78
N PHE A 269 -27.16 1.17 12.50
CA PHE A 269 -26.31 0.14 11.91
C PHE A 269 -27.14 -1.05 11.42
N THR A 270 -26.93 -1.47 10.17
CA THR A 270 -27.61 -2.62 9.57
C THR A 270 -26.79 -3.89 9.74
N LEU A 271 -27.42 -5.06 9.61
CA LEU A 271 -26.70 -6.35 9.62
C LEU A 271 -25.63 -6.40 8.53
N ALA A 272 -25.88 -5.82 7.36
CA ALA A 272 -24.93 -5.81 6.26
C ALA A 272 -23.69 -4.96 6.60
N LEU A 273 -23.86 -3.78 7.23
CA LEU A 273 -22.75 -2.99 7.78
C LEU A 273 -22.00 -3.74 8.87
N GLY A 274 -22.73 -4.49 9.69
CA GLY A 274 -22.16 -5.37 10.70
C GLY A 274 -21.29 -6.49 10.12
N PHE A 275 -21.75 -7.16 9.06
CA PHE A 275 -20.96 -8.16 8.33
C PHE A 275 -19.77 -7.53 7.61
N LEU A 276 -19.91 -6.32 7.08
CA LEU A 276 -18.82 -5.57 6.47
C LEU A 276 -17.72 -5.30 7.50
N LEU A 277 -18.07 -4.70 8.63
CA LEU A 277 -17.13 -4.44 9.73
C LEU A 277 -16.51 -5.73 10.27
N GLY A 278 -17.33 -6.76 10.48
CA GLY A 278 -16.90 -8.07 10.95
C GLY A 278 -15.92 -8.75 9.98
N GLY A 279 -16.20 -8.69 8.68
CA GLY A 279 -15.31 -9.17 7.63
C GLY A 279 -13.96 -8.46 7.68
N ILE A 280 -13.98 -7.14 7.80
CA ILE A 280 -12.78 -6.29 7.87
C ILE A 280 -11.88 -6.63 9.08
N ILE A 281 -12.44 -6.78 10.29
CA ILE A 281 -11.65 -6.94 11.53
C ILE A 281 -11.47 -8.40 11.99
N SER A 282 -12.04 -9.35 11.26
CA SER A 282 -11.90 -10.79 11.54
C SER A 282 -10.52 -11.39 11.28
N PRO A 283 -9.80 -11.10 10.16
CA PRO A 283 -8.56 -11.78 9.85
C PRO A 283 -7.41 -11.25 10.74
N PRO A 284 -6.71 -12.12 11.49
CA PRO A 284 -5.41 -11.74 12.06
C PRO A 284 -4.31 -11.66 10.99
N ASP A 285 -3.25 -10.94 11.33
CA ASP A 285 -1.99 -10.84 10.59
C ASP A 285 -0.93 -11.74 11.25
N ALA A 286 -0.58 -12.84 10.57
CA ALA A 286 0.46 -13.75 11.06
C ALA A 286 1.87 -13.17 11.00
N VAL A 287 2.14 -12.14 10.18
CA VAL A 287 3.47 -11.54 10.11
C VAL A 287 3.74 -10.74 11.38
N ALA A 288 2.76 -9.94 11.82
CA ALA A 288 2.81 -9.27 13.11
C ALA A 288 2.98 -10.26 14.28
N ALA A 289 2.18 -11.34 14.27
CA ALA A 289 2.29 -12.46 15.22
C ALA A 289 3.69 -13.07 15.24
N SER A 290 4.16 -13.56 14.10
CA SER A 290 5.43 -14.28 13.99
C SER A 290 6.62 -13.39 14.34
N SER A 291 6.55 -12.09 14.04
CA SER A 291 7.58 -11.12 14.47
C SER A 291 7.64 -10.97 15.99
N VAL A 292 6.50 -10.87 16.67
CA VAL A 292 6.45 -10.80 18.15
C VAL A 292 6.92 -12.11 18.79
N LEU A 293 6.65 -13.24 18.15
CA LEU A 293 7.05 -14.57 18.63
C LEU A 293 8.50 -14.92 18.29
N LYS A 294 9.19 -14.11 17.49
CA LYS A 294 10.56 -14.37 17.04
C LYS A 294 11.52 -14.38 18.25
N GLY A 295 12.18 -15.52 18.46
CA GLY A 295 13.11 -15.72 19.59
C GLY A 295 12.44 -16.18 20.89
N ILE A 296 11.14 -16.49 20.86
CA ILE A 296 10.41 -17.07 22.00
C ILE A 296 10.13 -18.56 21.71
N SER A 297 10.38 -19.42 22.69
CA SER A 297 10.12 -20.86 22.59
C SER A 297 8.61 -21.14 22.62
N ILE A 298 8.03 -21.49 21.48
CA ILE A 298 6.62 -21.88 21.34
C ILE A 298 6.57 -23.18 20.53
N PRO A 299 5.66 -24.12 20.85
CA PRO A 299 5.55 -25.35 20.09
C PRO A 299 5.37 -25.08 18.59
N LYS A 300 6.09 -25.83 17.74
CA LYS A 300 6.02 -25.68 16.28
C LYS A 300 4.60 -25.78 15.72
N ARG A 301 3.74 -26.57 16.37
CA ARG A 301 2.31 -26.66 16.05
C ARG A 301 1.62 -25.30 16.11
N GLY A 302 1.90 -24.49 17.13
CA GLY A 302 1.31 -23.16 17.28
C GLY A 302 1.70 -22.22 16.15
N ILE A 303 3.00 -22.19 15.83
CA ILE A 303 3.55 -21.38 14.74
C ILE A 303 2.92 -21.79 13.39
N ALA A 304 2.91 -23.08 13.08
CA ALA A 304 2.34 -23.59 11.83
C ALA A 304 0.83 -23.31 11.69
N ILE A 305 0.08 -23.30 12.81
CA ILE A 305 -1.34 -22.96 12.81
C ILE A 305 -1.54 -21.45 12.59
N LEU A 306 -0.76 -20.59 13.26
CA LEU A 306 -0.85 -19.14 13.10
C LEU A 306 -0.49 -18.69 11.69
N GLU A 307 0.65 -19.16 11.14
CA GLU A 307 1.08 -18.87 9.77
C GLU A 307 0.05 -19.39 8.75
N GLY A 308 -0.45 -20.61 8.95
CA GLY A 308 -1.45 -21.21 8.06
C GLY A 308 -2.81 -20.53 8.09
N GLU A 309 -3.27 -20.05 9.25
CA GLU A 309 -4.54 -19.30 9.38
C GLU A 309 -4.51 -18.04 8.50
N SER A 310 -3.41 -17.28 8.57
CA SER A 310 -3.24 -16.02 7.83
C SER A 310 -3.15 -16.17 6.32
N LEU A 311 -2.84 -17.36 5.81
CA LEU A 311 -2.88 -17.64 4.37
C LEU A 311 -4.30 -17.82 3.83
N VAL A 312 -5.24 -18.21 4.69
CA VAL A 312 -6.59 -18.60 4.28
C VAL A 312 -7.64 -17.56 4.68
N ASN A 313 -7.44 -16.92 5.83
CA ASN A 313 -8.37 -15.94 6.40
C ASN A 313 -8.57 -14.70 5.49
N ASP A 314 -7.53 -14.21 4.81
CA ASP A 314 -7.58 -13.02 3.96
C ASP A 314 -8.52 -13.22 2.77
N ALA A 315 -8.55 -14.44 2.23
CA ALA A 315 -9.50 -14.79 1.20
C ALA A 315 -10.94 -14.83 1.74
N ALA A 316 -11.13 -15.39 2.93
CA ALA A 316 -12.44 -15.47 3.56
C ALA A 316 -12.97 -14.07 3.93
N SER A 317 -12.13 -13.20 4.49
CA SER A 317 -12.47 -11.85 4.95
C SER A 317 -12.83 -10.94 3.78
N LEU A 318 -12.03 -10.93 2.71
CA LEU A 318 -12.32 -10.16 1.50
C LEU A 318 -13.61 -10.65 0.80
N THR A 319 -13.91 -11.94 0.92
CA THR A 319 -15.18 -12.46 0.41
C THR A 319 -16.36 -11.93 1.23
N VAL A 320 -16.29 -11.99 2.57
CA VAL A 320 -17.34 -11.43 3.45
C VAL A 320 -17.50 -9.94 3.16
N PHE A 321 -16.40 -9.20 3.03
CA PHE A 321 -16.39 -7.80 2.63
C PHE A 321 -17.12 -7.57 1.32
N ARG A 322 -16.79 -8.32 0.26
CA ARG A 322 -17.40 -8.16 -1.07
C ARG A 322 -18.91 -8.40 -1.05
N PHE A 323 -19.37 -9.47 -0.39
CA PHE A 323 -20.81 -9.76 -0.30
C PHE A 323 -21.56 -8.77 0.60
N ALA A 324 -20.97 -8.33 1.70
CA ALA A 324 -21.55 -7.30 2.55
C ALA A 324 -21.69 -5.98 1.78
N SER A 325 -20.65 -5.57 1.05
CA SER A 325 -20.68 -4.38 0.19
C SER A 325 -21.74 -4.47 -0.90
N ILE A 326 -21.85 -5.61 -1.60
CA ILE A 326 -22.90 -5.82 -2.61
C ILE A 326 -24.29 -5.73 -1.96
N ALA A 327 -24.50 -6.32 -0.78
CA ALA A 327 -25.78 -6.26 -0.09
C ALA A 327 -26.16 -4.83 0.32
N ILE A 328 -25.19 -4.02 0.75
CA ILE A 328 -25.40 -2.60 1.10
C ILE A 328 -25.71 -1.78 -0.16
N LEU A 329 -24.96 -2.00 -1.24
CA LEU A 329 -25.07 -1.22 -2.47
C LEU A 329 -26.35 -1.55 -3.27
N THR A 330 -26.79 -2.80 -3.25
CA THR A 330 -27.95 -3.26 -4.03
C THR A 330 -29.23 -3.36 -3.20
N GLY A 331 -29.12 -3.37 -1.86
CA GLY A 331 -30.23 -3.63 -0.95
C GLY A 331 -30.77 -5.07 -1.01
N GLN A 332 -30.18 -5.94 -1.84
CA GLN A 332 -30.62 -7.32 -2.04
C GLN A 332 -29.55 -8.30 -1.56
N PHE A 333 -29.98 -9.31 -0.79
CA PHE A 333 -29.10 -10.40 -0.40
C PHE A 333 -29.79 -11.74 -0.67
N ALA A 334 -29.13 -12.57 -1.49
CA ALA A 334 -29.53 -13.94 -1.74
C ALA A 334 -28.43 -14.89 -1.26
N MET A 335 -28.68 -15.57 -0.12
CA MET A 335 -27.71 -16.47 0.51
C MET A 335 -27.25 -17.60 -0.44
N GLY A 336 -28.17 -18.11 -1.26
CA GLY A 336 -27.85 -19.16 -2.24
C GLY A 336 -26.85 -18.70 -3.31
N THR A 337 -27.09 -17.52 -3.91
CA THR A 337 -26.17 -16.97 -4.91
C THR A 337 -24.84 -16.61 -4.28
N ALA A 338 -24.82 -15.99 -3.10
CA ALA A 338 -23.59 -15.67 -2.36
C ALA A 338 -22.75 -16.93 -2.07
N THR A 339 -23.38 -18.02 -1.64
CA THR A 339 -22.66 -19.29 -1.36
C THR A 339 -22.08 -19.91 -2.63
N THR A 340 -22.85 -19.95 -3.73
CA THR A 340 -22.36 -20.47 -5.01
C THR A 340 -21.24 -19.62 -5.60
N GLN A 341 -21.40 -18.29 -5.59
CA GLN A 341 -20.38 -17.36 -6.03
C GLN A 341 -19.11 -17.51 -5.18
N PHE A 342 -19.21 -17.58 -3.85
CA PHE A 342 -18.05 -17.82 -2.99
C PHE A 342 -17.24 -19.05 -3.40
N LEU A 343 -17.92 -20.18 -3.62
CA LEU A 343 -17.27 -21.41 -4.04
C LEU A 343 -16.60 -21.26 -5.41
N VAL A 344 -17.27 -20.63 -6.38
CA VAL A 344 -16.72 -20.37 -7.71
C VAL A 344 -15.49 -19.46 -7.62
N LEU A 345 -15.60 -18.31 -6.94
CA LEU A 345 -14.53 -17.34 -6.74
C LEU A 345 -13.30 -17.96 -6.09
N SER A 346 -13.53 -18.83 -5.09
CA SER A 346 -12.45 -19.50 -4.35
C SER A 346 -11.77 -20.58 -5.18
N VAL A 347 -12.55 -21.47 -5.80
CA VAL A 347 -12.02 -22.58 -6.61
C VAL A 347 -11.30 -22.06 -7.83
N MET A 348 -11.88 -21.08 -8.53
CA MET A 348 -11.25 -20.50 -9.72
C MET A 348 -9.98 -19.71 -9.40
N GLY A 349 -9.94 -19.01 -8.26
CA GLY A 349 -8.70 -18.41 -7.75
C GLY A 349 -7.58 -19.44 -7.57
N VAL A 350 -7.87 -20.58 -6.93
CA VAL A 350 -6.91 -21.68 -6.79
C VAL A 350 -6.48 -22.26 -8.14
N VAL A 351 -7.41 -22.45 -9.07
CA VAL A 351 -7.10 -22.95 -10.42
C VAL A 351 -6.16 -21.99 -11.15
N VAL A 352 -6.43 -20.68 -11.15
CA VAL A 352 -5.56 -19.68 -11.78
C VAL A 352 -4.16 -19.68 -11.14
N GLY A 353 -4.08 -19.71 -9.81
CA GLY A 353 -2.81 -19.77 -9.09
C GLY A 353 -1.97 -20.99 -9.48
N LEU A 354 -2.59 -22.17 -9.55
CA LEU A 354 -1.92 -23.39 -9.96
C LEU A 354 -1.52 -23.38 -11.44
N VAL A 355 -2.36 -22.86 -12.34
CA VAL A 355 -2.06 -22.76 -13.78
C VAL A 355 -0.86 -21.83 -14.00
N ILE A 356 -0.89 -20.62 -13.45
CA ILE A 356 0.21 -19.66 -13.55
C ILE A 356 1.46 -20.21 -12.87
N GLY A 357 1.32 -20.82 -11.69
CA GLY A 357 2.41 -21.50 -11.00
C GLY A 357 3.05 -22.59 -11.84
N HIS A 358 2.27 -23.37 -12.59
CA HIS A 358 2.79 -24.42 -13.48
C HIS A 358 3.55 -23.85 -14.68
N ILE A 359 3.02 -22.78 -15.28
CA ILE A 359 3.68 -22.06 -16.39
C ILE A 359 5.03 -21.50 -15.92
N LEU A 360 5.05 -20.82 -14.77
CA LEU A 360 6.28 -20.26 -14.20
C LEU A 360 7.26 -21.35 -13.79
N TYR A 361 6.78 -22.46 -13.22
CA TYR A 361 7.60 -23.62 -12.91
C TYR A 361 8.30 -24.19 -14.16
N PHE A 362 7.56 -24.37 -15.26
CA PHE A 362 8.14 -24.86 -16.51
C PHE A 362 9.21 -23.89 -17.03
N PHE A 363 8.91 -22.60 -17.02
CA PHE A 363 9.88 -21.57 -17.42
C PHE A 363 11.13 -21.59 -16.54
N LEU A 364 10.97 -21.62 -15.22
CA LEU A 364 12.07 -21.62 -14.26
C LEU A 364 12.93 -22.88 -14.35
N ARG A 365 12.30 -24.05 -14.58
CA ARG A 365 13.00 -25.33 -14.67
C ARG A 365 13.76 -25.51 -15.97
N TYR A 366 13.20 -25.09 -17.10
CA TYR A 366 13.74 -25.42 -18.43
C TYR A 366 14.40 -24.24 -19.15
N VAL A 367 14.00 -23.00 -18.85
CA VAL A 367 14.45 -21.79 -19.57
C VAL A 367 15.40 -20.96 -18.71
N ALA A 368 15.03 -20.65 -17.46
CA ALA A 368 15.81 -19.76 -16.59
C ALA A 368 17.00 -20.48 -15.93
N LYS A 369 18.14 -20.56 -16.64
CA LYS A 369 19.35 -21.23 -16.12
C LYS A 369 20.21 -20.34 -15.20
N SER A 370 19.97 -19.03 -15.16
CA SER A 370 20.74 -18.07 -14.35
C SER A 370 19.95 -17.53 -13.15
N SER A 371 20.65 -17.29 -12.03
CA SER A 371 20.07 -16.75 -10.80
C SER A 371 19.50 -15.34 -10.98
N SER A 372 20.11 -14.55 -11.89
CA SER A 372 19.71 -13.19 -12.24
C SER A 372 18.35 -13.10 -12.93
N ILE A 373 17.87 -14.20 -13.53
CA ILE A 373 16.53 -14.26 -14.14
C ILE A 373 15.53 -14.93 -13.19
N SER A 374 15.95 -16.00 -12.51
CA SER A 374 15.08 -16.77 -11.63
C SER A 374 14.53 -15.94 -10.47
N THR A 375 15.38 -15.13 -9.82
CA THR A 375 14.96 -14.33 -8.66
C THR A 375 13.93 -13.25 -9.05
N PRO A 376 14.14 -12.40 -10.07
CA PRO A 376 13.11 -11.45 -10.51
C PRO A 376 11.78 -12.09 -10.92
N ILE A 377 11.79 -13.28 -11.51
CA ILE A 377 10.55 -13.99 -11.84
C ILE A 377 9.75 -14.31 -10.58
N THR A 378 10.41 -14.72 -9.49
CA THR A 378 9.71 -14.92 -8.23
C THR A 378 9.06 -13.63 -7.71
N LEU A 379 9.66 -12.46 -7.96
CA LEU A 379 9.08 -11.17 -7.58
C LEU A 379 7.87 -10.79 -8.43
N ILE A 380 7.84 -11.18 -9.71
CA ILE A 380 6.74 -10.90 -10.64
C ILE A 380 5.57 -11.89 -10.42
N ALA A 381 5.87 -13.13 -10.05
CA ALA A 381 4.90 -14.20 -9.83
C ALA A 381 3.65 -13.81 -9.01
N PRO A 382 3.77 -13.19 -7.81
CA PRO A 382 2.60 -12.77 -7.03
C PRO A 382 1.68 -11.81 -7.79
N TYR A 383 2.24 -10.79 -8.44
CA TYR A 383 1.45 -9.81 -9.18
C TYR A 383 0.73 -10.46 -10.36
N LEU A 384 1.41 -11.34 -11.09
CA LEU A 384 0.79 -12.05 -12.21
C LEU A 384 -0.38 -12.92 -11.74
N MET A 385 -0.21 -13.67 -10.63
CA MET A 385 -1.28 -14.49 -10.06
C MET A 385 -2.46 -13.65 -9.57
N TYR A 386 -2.18 -12.57 -8.85
CA TYR A 386 -3.19 -11.70 -8.27
C TYR A 386 -3.99 -10.97 -9.34
N ILE A 387 -3.31 -10.24 -10.24
CA ILE A 387 -3.93 -9.40 -11.26
C ILE A 387 -4.75 -10.23 -12.23
N VAL A 388 -4.25 -11.40 -12.66
CA VAL A 388 -5.00 -12.27 -13.58
C VAL A 388 -6.28 -12.80 -12.91
N ALA A 389 -6.21 -13.21 -11.65
CA ALA A 389 -7.40 -13.68 -10.93
C ALA A 389 -8.42 -12.56 -10.71
N GLU A 390 -7.99 -11.38 -10.25
CA GLU A 390 -8.87 -10.21 -10.05
C GLU A 390 -9.46 -9.68 -11.36
N HIS A 391 -8.75 -9.81 -12.49
CA HIS A 391 -9.30 -9.45 -13.81
C HIS A 391 -10.52 -10.29 -14.19
N PHE A 392 -10.56 -11.57 -13.77
CA PHE A 392 -11.74 -12.44 -13.92
C PHE A 392 -12.69 -12.34 -12.72
N GLU A 393 -12.49 -11.36 -11.85
CA GLU A 393 -13.18 -11.15 -10.59
C GLU A 393 -13.10 -12.33 -9.61
N TRP A 394 -12.11 -13.23 -9.76
CA TRP A 394 -11.87 -14.36 -8.85
C TRP A 394 -10.92 -13.97 -7.72
N SER A 395 -10.77 -14.84 -6.70
CA SER A 395 -9.95 -14.51 -5.53
C SER A 395 -8.45 -14.42 -5.88
N GLY A 396 -7.93 -13.19 -5.96
CA GLY A 396 -6.50 -12.93 -6.13
C GLY A 396 -5.65 -13.50 -4.99
N VAL A 397 -6.16 -13.42 -3.75
CA VAL A 397 -5.49 -13.97 -2.56
C VAL A 397 -5.25 -15.47 -2.70
N LEU A 398 -6.29 -16.25 -3.04
CA LEU A 398 -6.15 -17.71 -3.20
C LEU A 398 -5.29 -18.09 -4.40
N ALA A 399 -5.28 -17.28 -5.46
CA ALA A 399 -4.39 -17.48 -6.59
C ALA A 399 -2.92 -17.37 -6.19
N VAL A 400 -2.55 -16.31 -5.46
CA VAL A 400 -1.19 -16.11 -4.96
C VAL A 400 -0.78 -17.19 -3.98
N VAL A 401 -1.64 -17.53 -3.02
CA VAL A 401 -1.33 -18.53 -1.99
C VAL A 401 -1.15 -19.92 -2.60
N SER A 402 -2.07 -20.35 -3.47
CA SER A 402 -1.97 -21.67 -4.12
C SER A 402 -0.77 -21.78 -5.06
N GLY A 403 -0.52 -20.74 -5.88
CA GLY A 403 0.63 -20.70 -6.77
C GLY A 403 1.97 -20.59 -6.03
N GLY A 404 2.03 -19.80 -4.95
CA GLY A 404 3.19 -19.67 -4.07
C GLY A 404 3.55 -20.97 -3.35
N LEU A 405 2.55 -21.66 -2.78
CA LEU A 405 2.74 -22.99 -2.17
C LEU A 405 3.22 -24.02 -3.19
N PHE A 406 2.66 -24.00 -4.41
CA PHE A 406 3.08 -24.89 -5.49
C PHE A 406 4.55 -24.65 -5.91
N LEU A 407 4.94 -23.39 -6.13
CA LEU A 407 6.31 -23.05 -6.51
C LEU A 407 7.30 -23.35 -5.39
N SER A 408 6.97 -23.03 -4.14
CA SER A 408 7.81 -23.36 -2.98
C SER A 408 8.01 -24.87 -2.82
N PHE A 409 6.94 -25.65 -2.96
CA PHE A 409 7.03 -27.12 -2.95
C PHE A 409 7.95 -27.67 -4.04
N ARG A 410 7.98 -27.02 -5.21
CA ARG A 410 8.82 -27.38 -6.36
C ARG A 410 10.17 -26.67 -6.41
N ALA A 411 10.50 -25.82 -5.44
CA ALA A 411 11.70 -24.97 -5.46
C ALA A 411 13.01 -25.76 -5.59
N GLY A 412 13.03 -27.00 -5.08
CA GLY A 412 14.17 -27.92 -5.22
C GLY A 412 14.49 -28.35 -6.65
N ASP A 413 13.52 -28.29 -7.56
CA ASP A 413 13.67 -28.74 -8.95
C ASP A 413 14.42 -27.73 -9.84
N TYR A 414 14.41 -26.44 -9.48
CA TYR A 414 14.93 -25.36 -10.33
C TYR A 414 15.86 -24.37 -9.62
N LEU A 415 15.85 -24.27 -8.29
CA LEU A 415 16.79 -23.39 -7.58
C LEU A 415 18.11 -24.11 -7.28
N ASN A 416 19.19 -23.69 -7.94
CA ASN A 416 20.54 -24.08 -7.55
C ASN A 416 20.95 -23.42 -6.21
N TYR A 417 22.10 -23.81 -5.63
CA TYR A 417 22.51 -23.30 -4.31
C TYR A 417 22.64 -21.75 -4.28
N HIS A 418 23.19 -21.17 -5.34
CA HIS A 418 23.40 -19.72 -5.44
C HIS A 418 22.07 -18.99 -5.52
N THR A 419 21.15 -19.48 -6.34
CA THR A 419 19.81 -18.89 -6.49
C THR A 419 19.04 -19.02 -5.18
N ARG A 420 19.12 -20.15 -4.47
CA ARG A 420 18.46 -20.31 -3.16
C ARG A 420 18.90 -19.27 -2.15
N ILE A 421 20.20 -19.00 -2.05
CA ILE A 421 20.74 -17.99 -1.14
C ILE A 421 20.28 -16.59 -1.60
N GLN A 422 20.50 -16.26 -2.88
CA GLN A 422 20.13 -14.95 -3.43
C GLN A 422 18.64 -14.64 -3.27
N THR A 423 17.76 -15.56 -3.68
CA THR A 423 16.31 -15.40 -3.59
C THR A 423 15.88 -15.22 -2.14
N LYS A 424 16.44 -15.99 -1.20
CA LYS A 424 16.13 -15.84 0.23
C LYS A 424 16.48 -14.45 0.76
N GLU A 425 17.68 -13.94 0.47
CA GLU A 425 18.11 -12.62 0.95
C GLU A 425 17.32 -11.48 0.29
N VAL A 426 16.98 -11.60 -1.00
CA VAL A 426 16.14 -10.63 -1.72
C VAL A 426 14.74 -10.59 -1.11
N TRP A 427 14.10 -11.74 -0.88
CA TRP A 427 12.78 -11.80 -0.25
C TRP A 427 12.81 -11.30 1.18
N ALA A 428 13.83 -11.65 1.97
CA ALA A 428 13.96 -11.13 3.33
C ALA A 428 14.05 -9.59 3.37
N THR A 429 14.76 -9.00 2.40
CA THR A 429 14.86 -7.54 2.26
C THR A 429 13.52 -6.94 1.84
N ILE A 430 12.91 -7.47 0.78
CA ILE A 430 11.64 -6.96 0.25
C ILE A 430 10.50 -7.12 1.28
N GLY A 431 10.39 -8.27 1.93
CA GLY A 431 9.43 -8.51 2.99
C GLY A 431 9.61 -7.56 4.16
N PHE A 432 10.86 -7.29 4.57
CA PHE A 432 11.14 -6.27 5.59
C PHE A 432 10.68 -4.87 5.17
N LEU A 433 10.97 -4.46 3.93
CA LEU A 433 10.55 -3.15 3.40
C LEU A 433 9.03 -3.04 3.34
N LEU A 434 8.35 -4.01 2.73
CA LEU A 434 6.90 -3.99 2.53
C LEU A 434 6.17 -3.96 3.86
N ASN A 435 6.50 -4.88 4.78
CA ASN A 435 5.90 -4.90 6.10
C ASN A 435 6.19 -3.59 6.85
N GLY A 436 7.43 -3.11 6.79
CA GLY A 436 7.84 -1.91 7.50
C GLY A 436 7.11 -0.65 7.00
N PHE A 437 6.98 -0.49 5.69
CA PHE A 437 6.19 0.58 5.09
C PHE A 437 4.73 0.50 5.51
N VAL A 438 4.14 -0.70 5.49
CA VAL A 438 2.75 -0.81 5.87
C VAL A 438 2.53 -0.47 7.35
N PHE A 439 3.36 -0.99 8.26
CA PHE A 439 3.19 -0.71 9.69
C PHE A 439 3.39 0.77 10.03
N ILE A 440 4.34 1.46 9.40
CA ILE A 440 4.49 2.91 9.62
C ILE A 440 3.34 3.70 9.01
N LEU A 441 2.84 3.30 7.82
CA LEU A 441 1.71 3.94 7.15
C LEU A 441 0.42 3.80 7.96
N ILE A 442 0.15 2.63 8.56
CA ILE A 442 -0.97 2.42 9.49
C ILE A 442 -0.92 3.50 10.60
N GLY A 443 0.24 3.72 11.23
CA GLY A 443 0.37 4.73 12.28
C GLY A 443 0.16 6.17 11.79
N LEU A 444 0.59 6.46 10.57
CA LEU A 444 0.51 7.80 9.96
C LEU A 444 -0.92 8.21 9.57
N GLU A 445 -1.84 7.25 9.46
CA GLU A 445 -3.21 7.51 9.00
C GLU A 445 -4.15 8.08 10.07
N LEU A 446 -3.70 8.13 11.34
CA LEU A 446 -4.48 8.65 12.47
C LEU A 446 -5.16 10.01 12.18
N PRO A 447 -4.49 11.05 11.65
CA PRO A 447 -5.11 12.36 11.45
C PRO A 447 -6.23 12.32 10.41
N VAL A 448 -6.08 11.50 9.36
CA VAL A 448 -7.11 11.33 8.31
C VAL A 448 -8.37 10.72 8.93
N ILE A 449 -8.19 9.72 9.78
CA ILE A 449 -9.28 8.97 10.40
C ILE A 449 -10.00 9.82 11.45
N ILE A 450 -9.26 10.55 12.30
CA ILE A 450 -9.85 11.45 13.29
C ILE A 450 -10.61 12.60 12.61
N ASN A 451 -10.00 13.25 11.61
CA ASN A 451 -10.65 14.35 10.89
C ASN A 451 -11.86 13.87 10.08
N GLY A 452 -11.90 12.58 9.72
CA GLY A 452 -13.01 11.97 8.99
C GLY A 452 -14.25 11.68 9.84
N LEU A 453 -14.18 11.67 11.18
CA LEU A 453 -15.32 11.31 12.04
C LEU A 453 -16.56 12.19 11.83
N GLY A 454 -16.39 13.43 11.37
CA GLY A 454 -17.49 14.32 11.00
C GLY A 454 -18.40 14.63 12.17
N GLU A 455 -19.65 14.15 12.11
CA GLU A 455 -20.71 14.42 13.09
C GLU A 455 -20.64 13.52 14.34
N TYR A 456 -19.82 12.47 14.34
CA TYR A 456 -19.66 11.60 15.51
C TYR A 456 -18.86 12.29 16.62
N SER A 457 -19.36 12.18 17.86
CA SER A 457 -18.55 12.54 19.03
C SER A 457 -17.36 11.59 19.14
N MET A 458 -16.18 12.15 19.45
CA MET A 458 -14.96 11.36 19.66
C MET A 458 -15.14 10.35 20.79
N GLU A 459 -15.86 10.71 21.86
CA GLU A 459 -16.12 9.82 23.00
C GLU A 459 -16.96 8.62 22.57
N GLU A 460 -18.06 8.84 21.85
CA GLU A 460 -18.93 7.78 21.35
C GLU A 460 -18.19 6.84 20.39
N ALA A 461 -17.38 7.39 19.48
CA ALA A 461 -16.59 6.61 18.55
C ALA A 461 -15.56 5.72 19.27
N ILE A 462 -14.91 6.25 20.32
CA ILE A 462 -13.98 5.49 21.16
C ILE A 462 -14.71 4.37 21.90
N ASP A 463 -15.88 4.64 22.49
CA ASP A 463 -16.64 3.63 23.21
C ASP A 463 -17.06 2.47 22.31
N TYR A 464 -17.59 2.76 21.12
CA TYR A 464 -17.92 1.73 20.13
C TYR A 464 -16.69 0.94 19.70
N ALA A 465 -15.58 1.63 19.42
CA ALA A 465 -14.35 0.98 18.98
C ALA A 465 -13.75 0.07 20.06
N LEU A 466 -13.74 0.50 21.32
CA LEU A 466 -13.25 -0.30 22.45
C LEU A 466 -14.18 -1.49 22.73
N ALA A 467 -15.50 -1.30 22.71
CA ALA A 467 -16.47 -2.39 22.87
C ALA A 467 -16.28 -3.45 21.79
N ILE A 468 -16.12 -3.03 20.54
CA ILE A 468 -15.87 -3.92 19.40
C ILE A 468 -14.51 -4.60 19.52
N CYS A 469 -13.47 -3.89 19.97
CA CYS A 469 -12.16 -4.48 20.20
C CYS A 469 -12.21 -5.59 21.27
N VAL A 470 -12.91 -5.36 22.39
CA VAL A 470 -13.04 -6.34 23.47
C VAL A 470 -13.79 -7.58 22.98
N ILE A 471 -14.94 -7.42 22.31
CA ILE A 471 -15.71 -8.57 21.82
C ILE A 471 -14.90 -9.36 20.78
N VAL A 472 -14.14 -8.68 19.90
CA VAL A 472 -13.28 -9.31 18.90
C VAL A 472 -12.16 -10.15 19.54
N ILE A 473 -11.55 -9.68 20.64
CA ILE A 473 -10.56 -10.43 21.40
C ILE A 473 -11.19 -11.64 22.10
N VAL A 474 -12.34 -11.44 22.76
CA VAL A 474 -13.06 -12.50 23.48
C VAL A 474 -13.53 -13.59 22.52
N LEU A 475 -14.15 -13.21 21.40
CA LEU A 475 -14.60 -14.13 20.36
C LEU A 475 -13.46 -14.97 19.82
N ARG A 476 -12.28 -14.36 19.59
CA ARG A 476 -11.10 -15.10 19.15
C ARG A 476 -10.66 -16.13 20.18
N LEU A 477 -10.55 -15.75 21.46
CA LEU A 477 -10.19 -16.68 22.53
C LEU A 477 -11.18 -17.84 22.59
N VAL A 478 -12.48 -17.55 22.67
CA VAL A 478 -13.53 -18.58 22.72
C VAL A 478 -13.45 -19.50 21.51
N ALA A 479 -13.35 -18.95 20.31
CA ALA A 479 -13.37 -19.73 19.08
C ALA A 479 -12.12 -20.57 18.86
N VAL A 480 -10.94 -20.14 19.33
CA VAL A 480 -9.72 -20.97 19.31
C VAL A 480 -9.84 -22.15 20.28
N TYR A 481 -10.47 -21.96 21.44
CA TYR A 481 -10.82 -23.09 22.31
C TYR A 481 -11.85 -24.02 21.66
N LEU A 482 -12.90 -23.46 21.04
CA LEU A 482 -13.90 -24.28 20.34
C LEU A 482 -13.26 -25.09 19.20
N SER A 483 -12.40 -24.48 18.38
CA SER A 483 -11.73 -25.17 17.27
C SER A 483 -10.78 -26.28 17.75
N ALA A 484 -10.16 -26.11 18.92
CA ALA A 484 -9.27 -27.08 19.52
C ALA A 484 -10.01 -28.28 20.15
N TYR A 485 -11.12 -28.03 20.87
CA TYR A 485 -11.77 -29.04 21.72
C TYR A 485 -13.01 -29.68 21.07
N VAL A 486 -13.82 -28.94 20.32
CA VAL A 486 -15.08 -29.44 19.73
C VAL A 486 -14.83 -30.60 18.75
N PRO A 487 -13.89 -30.52 17.78
CA PRO A 487 -13.63 -31.64 16.88
C PRO A 487 -13.14 -32.91 17.61
N ARG A 488 -12.45 -32.74 18.74
CA ARG A 488 -11.94 -33.86 19.56
C ARG A 488 -13.04 -34.53 20.39
N LEU A 489 -14.05 -33.76 20.80
CA LEU A 489 -15.26 -34.24 21.44
C LEU A 489 -16.13 -35.03 20.46
N LEU A 490 -16.39 -34.46 19.28
CA LEU A 490 -17.28 -35.03 18.27
C LEU A 490 -16.67 -36.22 17.49
N PHE A 491 -15.37 -36.20 17.20
CA PHE A 491 -14.75 -37.19 16.31
C PHE A 491 -13.65 -38.01 16.98
N LYS A 492 -13.89 -39.31 17.19
CA LYS A 492 -12.92 -40.27 17.76
C LYS A 492 -11.61 -40.31 16.96
N ARG A 493 -11.68 -40.19 15.62
CA ARG A 493 -10.50 -40.19 14.72
C ARG A 493 -9.53 -39.05 15.04
N VAL A 494 -10.05 -37.88 15.41
CA VAL A 494 -9.24 -36.71 15.79
C VAL A 494 -8.53 -36.95 17.11
N ARG A 495 -9.26 -37.48 18.11
CA ARG A 495 -8.74 -37.75 19.45
C ARG A 495 -7.57 -38.73 19.47
N VAL A 496 -7.57 -39.69 18.54
CA VAL A 496 -6.53 -40.72 18.41
C VAL A 496 -5.34 -40.22 17.59
N LYS A 497 -5.57 -39.45 16.52
CA LYS A 497 -4.49 -38.97 15.64
C LYS A 497 -3.73 -37.77 16.16
N GLU A 498 -4.38 -36.92 16.96
CA GLU A 498 -3.79 -35.67 17.45
C GLU A 498 -3.69 -35.67 18.97
N LYS A 499 -2.47 -35.42 19.47
CA LYS A 499 -2.27 -35.15 20.89
C LYS A 499 -3.07 -33.89 21.28
N GLY A 500 -3.58 -33.91 22.50
CA GLY A 500 -4.36 -32.80 23.03
C GLY A 500 -3.50 -31.54 23.07
N PRO A 501 -3.99 -30.40 22.58
CA PRO A 501 -3.20 -29.16 22.56
C PRO A 501 -2.90 -28.59 23.96
N GLY A 502 -3.46 -29.19 25.02
CA GLY A 502 -3.49 -28.58 26.36
C GLY A 502 -4.33 -27.30 26.36
N TRP A 503 -4.39 -26.64 27.52
CA TRP A 503 -5.07 -25.33 27.63
C TRP A 503 -4.13 -24.16 27.29
N LYS A 504 -2.81 -24.36 27.44
CA LYS A 504 -1.79 -23.33 27.25
C LYS A 504 -1.63 -22.89 25.78
N LEU A 505 -1.59 -23.84 24.84
CA LEU A 505 -1.39 -23.54 23.43
C LEU A 505 -2.57 -22.78 22.80
N PRO A 506 -3.84 -23.19 23.00
CA PRO A 506 -5.00 -22.43 22.52
C PRO A 506 -5.04 -21.00 23.09
N LEU A 507 -4.64 -20.80 24.35
CA LEU A 507 -4.57 -19.46 24.95
C LEU A 507 -3.56 -18.55 24.23
N VAL A 508 -2.35 -19.05 23.97
CA VAL A 508 -1.32 -18.28 23.26
C VAL A 508 -1.70 -18.02 21.81
N VAL A 509 -2.24 -19.02 21.10
CA VAL A 509 -2.71 -18.87 19.71
C VAL A 509 -3.89 -17.88 19.63
N GLY A 510 -4.81 -17.94 20.59
CA GLY A 510 -5.93 -17.00 20.68
C GLY A 510 -5.49 -15.57 20.99
N TRP A 511 -4.47 -15.40 21.86
CA TRP A 511 -3.91 -14.09 22.20
C TRP A 511 -3.03 -13.49 21.09
N ALA A 512 -2.40 -14.32 20.25
CA ALA A 512 -1.57 -13.91 19.13
C ALA A 512 -2.35 -13.37 17.90
N GLY A 513 -3.60 -12.97 18.08
CA GLY A 513 -4.50 -12.49 17.02
C GLY A 513 -4.34 -11.02 16.65
N MET A 514 -3.14 -10.55 16.41
CA MET A 514 -2.93 -9.15 16.00
C MET A 514 -3.59 -8.89 14.64
N ARG A 515 -4.28 -7.76 14.46
CA ARG A 515 -4.83 -7.35 13.15
C ARG A 515 -3.80 -6.50 12.43
N GLY A 516 -3.87 -6.48 11.11
CA GLY A 516 -2.85 -5.82 10.30
C GLY A 516 -3.40 -5.10 9.09
N VAL A 517 -2.55 -5.05 8.08
CA VAL A 517 -2.68 -4.30 6.83
C VAL A 517 -4.01 -4.48 6.14
N VAL A 518 -4.42 -5.74 5.99
CA VAL A 518 -5.54 -6.14 5.14
C VAL A 518 -6.84 -5.56 5.66
N SER A 519 -6.99 -5.48 7.00
CA SER A 519 -8.12 -4.83 7.64
C SER A 519 -8.19 -3.34 7.31
N LEU A 520 -7.08 -2.62 7.41
CA LEU A 520 -7.05 -1.19 7.10
C LEU A 520 -7.36 -0.93 5.62
N ALA A 521 -6.71 -1.67 4.72
CA ALA A 521 -6.95 -1.57 3.27
C ALA A 521 -8.42 -1.83 2.91
N SER A 522 -9.01 -2.87 3.48
CA SER A 522 -10.41 -3.23 3.26
C SER A 522 -11.34 -2.13 3.76
N ALA A 523 -11.04 -1.53 4.92
CA ALA A 523 -11.84 -0.42 5.44
C ALA A 523 -11.74 0.83 4.54
N LEU A 524 -10.55 1.15 4.03
CA LEU A 524 -10.35 2.28 3.12
C LEU A 524 -11.03 2.07 1.77
N ALA A 525 -11.10 0.82 1.31
CA ALA A 525 -11.77 0.42 0.07
C ALA A 525 -13.30 0.52 0.10
N ILE A 526 -13.89 0.84 1.25
CA ILE A 526 -15.33 1.13 1.33
C ILE A 526 -15.62 2.34 0.43
N PRO A 527 -16.55 2.22 -0.54
CA PRO A 527 -16.91 3.32 -1.44
C PRO A 527 -17.34 4.57 -0.69
N MET A 528 -17.09 5.75 -1.26
CA MET A 528 -17.54 7.01 -0.68
C MET A 528 -19.05 7.21 -0.82
N THR A 529 -19.65 6.70 -1.89
CA THR A 529 -21.07 6.84 -2.21
C THR A 529 -21.69 5.51 -2.65
N LEU A 530 -23.00 5.38 -2.44
CA LEU A 530 -23.81 4.34 -3.05
C LEU A 530 -24.07 4.66 -4.54
N TYR A 531 -24.69 3.72 -5.27
CA TYR A 531 -24.98 3.89 -6.71
C TYR A 531 -25.94 5.04 -7.03
N ASP A 532 -26.76 5.45 -6.07
CA ASP A 532 -27.69 6.57 -6.18
C ASP A 532 -27.03 7.94 -5.87
N GLY A 533 -25.73 7.95 -5.57
CA GLY A 533 -24.97 9.15 -5.23
C GLY A 533 -25.06 9.58 -3.77
N THR A 534 -25.80 8.86 -2.93
CA THR A 534 -25.85 9.13 -1.48
C THR A 534 -24.57 8.69 -0.79
N ALA A 535 -24.21 9.35 0.32
CA ALA A 535 -22.99 9.00 1.07
C ALA A 535 -23.10 7.58 1.66
N PHE A 536 -21.98 6.84 1.64
CA PHE A 536 -21.96 5.50 2.21
C PHE A 536 -22.21 5.55 3.73
N PRO A 537 -23.19 4.80 4.24
CA PRO A 537 -23.61 4.92 5.64
C PRO A 537 -22.51 4.45 6.60
N HIS A 538 -22.25 5.24 7.65
CA HIS A 538 -21.31 4.94 8.73
C HIS A 538 -19.85 4.63 8.30
N ARG A 539 -19.44 4.97 7.07
CA ARG A 539 -18.10 4.66 6.55
C ARG A 539 -16.97 5.09 7.48
N ASN A 540 -17.00 6.35 7.92
CA ASN A 540 -15.91 6.92 8.73
C ASN A 540 -15.87 6.32 10.14
N LEU A 541 -17.02 5.92 10.69
CA LEU A 541 -17.10 5.18 11.95
C LEU A 541 -16.48 3.78 11.81
N ILE A 542 -16.77 3.07 10.72
CA ILE A 542 -16.17 1.74 10.43
C ILE A 542 -14.64 1.86 10.31
N LEU A 543 -14.14 2.89 9.62
CA LEU A 543 -12.72 3.19 9.50
C LEU A 543 -12.09 3.42 10.87
N PHE A 544 -12.71 4.27 11.70
CA PHE A 544 -12.24 4.56 13.05
C PHE A 544 -12.18 3.32 13.93
N ILE A 545 -13.27 2.53 13.96
CA ILE A 545 -13.32 1.27 14.72
C ILE A 545 -12.22 0.31 14.26
N THR A 546 -12.06 0.14 12.94
CA THR A 546 -11.04 -0.75 12.36
C THR A 546 -9.65 -0.33 12.79
N PHE A 547 -9.36 0.97 12.72
CA PHE A 547 -8.08 1.53 13.11
C PHE A 547 -7.78 1.30 14.60
N VAL A 548 -8.73 1.58 15.49
CA VAL A 548 -8.56 1.35 16.93
C VAL A 548 -8.38 -0.13 17.23
N VAL A 549 -9.13 -1.03 16.56
CA VAL A 549 -8.97 -2.48 16.71
C VAL A 549 -7.56 -2.92 16.27
N ILE A 550 -7.05 -2.44 15.13
CA ILE A 550 -5.68 -2.71 14.69
C ILE A 550 -4.68 -2.20 15.72
N LEU A 551 -4.82 -0.95 16.15
CA LEU A 551 -3.90 -0.31 17.09
C LEU A 551 -3.84 -1.06 18.43
N VAL A 552 -5.00 -1.32 19.04
CA VAL A 552 -5.07 -2.03 20.32
C VAL A 552 -4.55 -3.45 20.15
N THR A 553 -4.96 -4.18 19.11
CA THR A 553 -4.54 -5.58 19.00
C THR A 553 -3.05 -5.69 18.69
N LEU A 554 -2.52 -4.89 17.79
CA LEU A 554 -1.10 -4.89 17.44
C LEU A 554 -0.22 -4.40 18.61
N VAL A 555 -0.56 -3.28 19.26
CA VAL A 555 0.26 -2.71 20.33
C VAL A 555 0.02 -3.42 21.66
N PHE A 556 -1.23 -3.50 22.13
CA PHE A 556 -1.52 -4.10 23.44
C PHE A 556 -1.33 -5.61 23.44
N GLN A 557 -1.89 -6.37 22.48
CA GLN A 557 -1.65 -7.82 22.46
C GLN A 557 -0.21 -8.14 22.10
N GLY A 558 0.41 -7.39 21.18
CA GLY A 558 1.81 -7.57 20.81
C GLY A 558 2.80 -7.36 21.96
N LEU A 559 2.60 -6.35 22.81
CA LEU A 559 3.45 -6.11 23.98
C LEU A 559 3.19 -7.10 25.12
N THR A 560 1.94 -7.56 25.28
CA THR A 560 1.56 -8.48 26.38
C THR A 560 1.82 -9.95 26.05
N LEU A 561 1.88 -10.34 24.78
CA LEU A 561 2.08 -11.73 24.36
C LEU A 561 3.41 -12.35 24.85
N PRO A 562 4.58 -11.69 24.75
CA PRO A 562 5.82 -12.22 25.31
C PRO A 562 5.75 -12.43 26.83
N LEU A 563 5.10 -11.52 27.56
CA LEU A 563 4.91 -11.61 29.00
C LEU A 563 4.02 -12.80 29.35
N LEU A 564 2.92 -12.99 28.61
CA LEU A 564 2.00 -14.12 28.76
C LEU A 564 2.73 -15.46 28.58
N ILE A 565 3.56 -15.58 27.53
CA ILE A 565 4.30 -16.83 27.26
C ILE A 565 5.32 -17.12 28.36
N LYS A 566 6.05 -16.08 28.81
CA LYS A 566 7.03 -16.22 29.90
C LYS A 566 6.38 -16.67 31.21
N LEU A 567 5.14 -16.23 31.48
CA LEU A 567 4.38 -16.62 32.67
C LEU A 567 3.87 -18.06 32.57
N ILE A 568 3.36 -18.47 31.41
CA ILE A 568 2.68 -19.75 31.22
C ILE A 568 3.67 -20.93 31.08
N LYS A 569 4.89 -20.69 30.56
CA LYS A 569 5.92 -21.70 30.24
C LYS A 569 5.34 -22.90 29.48
N ILE A 570 5.26 -22.77 28.16
CA ILE A 570 4.71 -23.81 27.29
C ILE A 570 5.82 -24.77 26.87
N ASP A 571 5.66 -26.04 27.22
CA ASP A 571 6.53 -27.12 26.74
C ASP A 571 6.07 -27.61 25.35
N GLU A 572 7.00 -28.20 24.60
CA GLU A 572 6.69 -28.79 23.29
C GLU A 572 5.66 -29.92 23.47
N VAL A 573 4.48 -29.75 22.86
CA VAL A 573 3.32 -30.65 23.05
C VAL A 573 3.44 -31.94 22.22
N ASP A 574 4.12 -31.87 21.08
CA ASP A 574 4.36 -33.01 20.21
C ASP A 574 5.72 -33.63 20.57
N GLU A 575 5.76 -34.93 20.85
CA GLU A 575 7.02 -35.69 20.96
C GLU A 575 7.70 -35.65 19.59
N GLN A 576 8.68 -34.79 19.45
CA GLN A 576 9.58 -34.78 18.32
C GLN A 576 11.00 -34.90 18.85
N VAL A 577 11.76 -35.77 18.21
CA VAL A 577 13.23 -35.76 18.25
C VAL A 577 13.68 -34.31 18.08
N SER A 578 14.61 -33.83 18.92
CA SER A 578 15.06 -32.44 18.88
C SER A 578 15.56 -32.07 17.46
N VAL A 579 15.42 -30.81 17.07
CA VAL A 579 15.87 -30.36 15.73
C VAL A 579 17.34 -30.68 15.53
N GLU A 580 18.13 -30.48 16.58
CA GLU A 580 19.56 -30.78 16.63
C GLU A 580 19.83 -32.27 16.36
N GLU A 581 19.08 -33.16 17.00
CA GLU A 581 19.23 -34.60 16.82
C GLU A 581 18.80 -35.05 15.42
N GLN A 582 17.72 -34.50 14.86
CA GLN A 582 17.35 -34.76 13.46
C GLN A 582 18.43 -34.28 12.47
N ILE A 583 19.01 -33.10 12.70
CA ILE A 583 20.11 -32.58 11.89
C ILE A 583 21.33 -33.50 11.97
N ASP A 584 21.68 -33.94 13.19
CA ASP A 584 22.82 -34.83 13.39
C ASP A 584 22.60 -36.21 12.74
N GLU A 585 21.40 -36.78 12.82
CA GLU A 585 21.05 -38.02 12.11
C GLU A 585 21.16 -37.87 10.59
N ILE A 586 20.65 -36.77 10.04
CA ILE A 586 20.76 -36.47 8.60
C ILE A 586 22.22 -36.30 8.20
N ARG A 587 23.03 -35.56 8.98
CA ARG A 587 24.46 -35.35 8.72
C ARG A 587 25.23 -36.66 8.74
N VAL A 588 24.98 -37.53 9.71
CA VAL A 588 25.59 -38.86 9.80
C VAL A 588 25.23 -39.69 8.58
N LYS A 589 23.95 -39.72 8.19
CA LYS A 589 23.51 -40.45 7.01
C LYS A 589 24.17 -39.94 5.73
N LEU A 590 24.14 -38.63 5.49
CA LEU A 590 24.78 -38.02 4.31
C LEU A 590 26.30 -38.22 4.30
N GLY A 591 26.95 -38.18 5.46
CA GLY A 591 28.37 -38.46 5.60
C GLY A 591 28.71 -39.90 5.25
N ARG A 592 27.93 -40.88 5.75
CA ARG A 592 28.07 -42.30 5.39
C ARG A 592 27.86 -42.53 3.89
N ASP A 593 26.83 -41.93 3.31
CA ASP A 593 26.55 -42.02 1.86
C ASP A 593 27.71 -41.41 1.04
N SER A 594 28.29 -40.30 1.50
CA SER A 594 29.45 -39.65 0.86
C SER A 594 30.70 -40.52 0.94
N ILE A 595 30.96 -41.15 2.09
CA ILE A 595 32.09 -42.09 2.27
C ILE A 595 31.92 -43.29 1.32
N ALA A 596 30.73 -43.88 1.28
CA ALA A 596 30.43 -45.00 0.39
C ALA A 596 30.58 -44.62 -1.09
N TYR A 597 30.21 -43.39 -1.46
CA TYR A 597 30.40 -42.86 -2.80
C TYR A 597 31.89 -42.72 -3.16
N LEU A 598 32.71 -42.17 -2.25
CA LEU A 598 34.16 -42.07 -2.44
C LEU A 598 34.81 -43.46 -2.59
N ASP A 599 34.41 -44.42 -1.76
CA ASP A 599 34.92 -45.80 -1.84
C ASP A 599 34.56 -46.51 -3.14
N LYS A 600 33.39 -46.22 -3.69
CA LYS A 600 32.95 -46.83 -4.95
C LYS A 600 33.58 -46.18 -6.19
N HIS A 601 33.73 -44.85 -6.19
CA HIS A 601 34.06 -44.09 -7.40
C HIS A 601 35.49 -43.55 -7.45
N TYR A 602 36.17 -43.41 -6.31
CA TYR A 602 37.48 -42.74 -6.21
C TYR A 602 38.54 -43.55 -5.42
N ALA A 603 38.37 -44.87 -5.31
CA ALA A 603 39.27 -45.70 -4.52
C ALA A 603 40.73 -45.68 -5.02
N LYS A 604 40.95 -45.57 -6.34
CA LYS A 604 42.30 -45.54 -6.92
C LYS A 604 42.97 -44.19 -6.67
N GLU A 605 42.25 -43.11 -6.90
CA GLU A 605 42.68 -41.72 -6.71
C GLU A 605 43.01 -41.45 -5.24
N MET A 606 42.26 -42.05 -4.30
CA MET A 606 42.59 -41.99 -2.87
C MET A 606 43.86 -42.75 -2.51
N MET A 607 44.25 -43.80 -3.24
CA MET A 607 45.54 -44.49 -3.04
C MET A 607 46.70 -43.71 -3.65
N GLU A 608 46.45 -42.99 -4.74
CA GLU A 608 47.48 -42.24 -5.48
C GLU A 608 47.74 -40.85 -4.90
N TYR A 609 46.69 -40.16 -4.45
CA TYR A 609 46.77 -38.78 -3.96
C TYR A 609 46.31 -38.65 -2.50
N GLU A 610 47.26 -38.35 -1.60
CA GLU A 610 47.00 -38.21 -0.16
C GLU A 610 45.97 -37.11 0.15
N THR A 611 45.97 -35.99 -0.60
CA THR A 611 45.01 -34.90 -0.43
C THR A 611 43.57 -35.35 -0.64
N ILE A 612 43.32 -36.31 -1.53
CA ILE A 612 41.98 -36.87 -1.77
C ILE A 612 41.62 -37.85 -0.64
N ALA A 613 42.57 -38.68 -0.19
CA ALA A 613 42.37 -39.55 0.96
C ALA A 613 42.00 -38.78 2.24
N ARG A 614 42.61 -37.60 2.46
CA ARG A 614 42.29 -36.71 3.59
C ARG A 614 40.84 -36.22 3.58
N VAL A 615 40.20 -36.09 2.42
CA VAL A 615 38.77 -35.72 2.32
C VAL A 615 37.91 -36.82 2.96
N LYS A 616 38.17 -38.09 2.64
CA LYS A 616 37.47 -39.23 3.26
C LYS A 616 37.74 -39.27 4.77
N GLU A 617 38.98 -39.07 5.19
CA GLU A 617 39.33 -39.07 6.61
C GLU A 617 38.59 -37.96 7.38
N GLN A 618 38.48 -36.76 6.79
CA GLN A 618 37.72 -35.65 7.39
C GLN A 618 36.23 -35.97 7.52
N LEU A 619 35.62 -36.63 6.52
CA LEU A 619 34.24 -37.09 6.59
C LEU A 619 34.03 -38.19 7.64
N ILE A 620 34.95 -39.14 7.77
CA ILE A 620 34.89 -40.18 8.81
C ILE A 620 34.99 -39.54 10.20
N ARG A 621 35.93 -38.61 10.39
CA ARG A 621 36.09 -37.88 11.65
C ARG A 621 34.82 -37.10 12.01
N SER A 622 34.17 -36.46 11.04
CA SER A 622 32.93 -35.71 11.29
C SER A 622 31.75 -36.62 11.64
N VAL A 623 31.58 -37.75 10.93
CA VAL A 623 30.55 -38.76 11.22
C VAL A 623 30.77 -39.37 12.61
N ASN A 624 31.99 -39.80 12.92
CA ASN A 624 32.32 -40.39 14.23
C ASN A 624 32.13 -39.38 15.37
N ALA A 625 32.45 -38.11 15.15
CA ALA A 625 32.21 -37.06 16.13
C ALA A 625 30.70 -36.84 16.37
N SER A 626 29.88 -36.83 15.32
CA SER A 626 28.41 -36.72 15.45
C SER A 626 27.77 -37.96 16.09
N GLU A 627 28.29 -39.16 15.84
CA GLU A 627 27.80 -40.38 16.48
C GLU A 627 28.16 -40.47 17.97
N ARG A 628 29.39 -40.08 18.34
CA ARG A 628 29.81 -39.98 19.75
C ARG A 628 29.04 -38.90 20.51
N ALA A 629 28.56 -37.86 19.82
CA ALA A 629 27.74 -36.81 20.43
C ALA A 629 26.34 -37.29 20.88
N LYS A 630 25.97 -38.55 20.63
CA LYS A 630 24.74 -39.15 21.16
C LYS A 630 24.83 -39.45 22.67
N GLU A 631 26.03 -39.55 23.23
CA GLU A 631 26.26 -39.66 24.68
C GLU A 631 26.28 -38.26 25.33
N GLU A 632 25.50 -38.06 26.40
CA GLU A 632 25.22 -36.74 26.98
C GLU A 632 26.49 -36.01 27.47
N ASP A 633 27.42 -36.73 28.12
CA ASP A 633 28.72 -36.21 28.55
C ASP A 633 29.63 -35.83 27.38
N THR A 634 29.62 -36.62 26.30
CA THR A 634 30.45 -36.38 25.12
C THR A 634 29.91 -35.21 24.27
N ARG A 635 28.58 -35.00 24.28
CA ARG A 635 27.92 -33.88 23.60
C ARG A 635 28.37 -32.52 24.14
N ALA A 636 28.44 -32.37 25.47
CA ALA A 636 28.88 -31.14 26.11
C ALA A 636 30.35 -30.80 25.78
N GLN A 637 31.23 -31.81 25.81
CA GLN A 637 32.64 -31.67 25.44
C GLN A 637 32.81 -31.31 23.96
N LEU A 638 32.12 -32.00 23.06
CA LEU A 638 32.17 -31.72 21.62
C LEU A 638 31.64 -30.32 21.28
N SER A 639 30.60 -29.86 21.97
CA SER A 639 30.09 -28.49 21.84
C SER A 639 31.13 -27.45 22.27
N ALA A 640 31.80 -27.67 23.40
CA ALA A 640 32.86 -26.80 23.90
C ALA A 640 34.06 -26.71 22.93
N VAL A 641 34.50 -27.85 22.39
CA VAL A 641 35.60 -27.91 21.40
C VAL A 641 35.21 -27.21 20.09
N ARG A 642 33.99 -27.41 19.58
CA ARG A 642 33.50 -26.67 18.40
C ARG A 642 33.46 -25.16 18.64
N GLY A 643 33.00 -24.74 19.82
CA GLY A 643 32.98 -23.33 20.22
C GLY A 643 34.39 -22.71 20.23
N LEU A 644 35.36 -23.42 20.80
CA LEU A 644 36.77 -22.98 20.83
C LEU A 644 37.38 -22.93 19.43
N TYR A 645 37.15 -23.96 18.60
CA TYR A 645 37.60 -24.00 17.21
C TYR A 645 37.07 -22.80 16.41
N ASN A 646 35.77 -22.52 16.48
CA ASN A 646 35.17 -21.38 15.78
C ASN A 646 35.76 -20.05 16.26
N LYS A 647 35.97 -19.89 17.57
CA LYS A 647 36.62 -18.69 18.12
C LYS A 647 38.01 -18.49 17.54
N ILE A 648 38.85 -19.52 17.54
CA ILE A 648 40.22 -19.47 16.99
C ILE A 648 40.19 -19.13 15.50
N MET A 649 39.30 -19.75 14.72
CA MET A 649 39.21 -19.47 13.28
C MET A 649 38.76 -18.03 12.98
N LEU A 650 37.85 -17.47 13.77
CA LEU A 650 37.45 -16.06 13.66
C LEU A 650 38.60 -15.10 14.01
N GLU A 651 39.41 -15.42 15.02
CA GLU A 651 40.61 -14.64 15.36
C GLU A 651 41.65 -14.67 14.22
N ILE A 652 41.88 -15.84 13.60
CA ILE A 652 42.76 -15.98 12.43
C ILE A 652 42.21 -15.19 11.23
N LEU A 653 40.90 -15.20 11.00
CA LEU A 653 40.28 -14.41 9.93
C LEU A 653 40.43 -12.91 10.15
N ALA A 654 40.26 -12.42 11.39
CA ALA A 654 40.48 -11.03 11.73
C ALA A 654 41.93 -10.61 11.44
N LEU A 655 42.90 -11.47 11.77
CA LEU A 655 44.32 -11.25 11.44
C LEU A 655 44.55 -11.19 9.92
N ARG A 656 43.94 -12.09 9.15
CA ARG A 656 44.04 -12.10 7.67
C ARG A 656 43.43 -10.84 7.06
N ARG A 657 42.30 -10.35 7.58
CA ARG A 657 41.68 -9.08 7.14
C ARG A 657 42.59 -7.88 7.39
N ASP A 658 43.20 -7.79 8.58
CA ASP A 658 44.15 -6.72 8.91
C ASP A 658 45.38 -6.73 7.98
N GLY A 659 45.91 -7.92 7.70
CA GLY A 659 46.99 -8.09 6.71
C GLY A 659 46.58 -7.62 5.31
N LEU A 660 45.38 -7.97 4.86
CA LEU A 660 44.86 -7.57 3.55
C LEU A 660 44.64 -6.04 3.47
N ALA A 661 44.16 -5.42 4.55
CA ALA A 661 44.00 -3.96 4.63
C ALA A 661 45.34 -3.23 4.49
N LYS A 662 46.41 -3.74 5.13
CA LYS A 662 47.77 -3.20 4.98
C LYS A 662 48.30 -3.35 3.55
N MET A 663 48.04 -4.48 2.90
CA MET A 663 48.41 -4.71 1.48
C MET A 663 47.62 -3.80 0.52
N LYS A 664 46.39 -3.41 0.90
CA LYS A 664 45.58 -2.44 0.14
C LYS A 664 46.16 -1.03 0.23
N GLU A 665 46.67 -0.64 1.40
CA GLU A 665 47.33 0.64 1.62
C GLU A 665 48.67 0.74 0.88
N SER A 666 49.42 -0.36 0.77
CA SER A 666 50.72 -0.37 0.08
C SER A 666 50.60 -0.19 -1.44
N LYS A 667 49.40 -0.38 -2.03
CA LYS A 667 49.13 -0.34 -3.49
C LYS A 667 50.04 -1.26 -4.32
N GLU A 668 50.65 -2.26 -3.69
CA GLU A 668 51.56 -3.20 -4.32
C GLU A 668 50.82 -4.23 -5.19
N TYR A 669 49.56 -4.50 -4.87
CA TYR A 669 48.71 -5.47 -5.54
C TYR A 669 47.52 -4.79 -6.22
N ASP A 670 47.03 -5.43 -7.28
CA ASP A 670 45.84 -4.98 -8.00
C ASP A 670 44.62 -4.91 -7.04
N SER A 671 43.91 -3.80 -7.07
CA SER A 671 42.74 -3.58 -6.23
C SER A 671 41.64 -4.60 -6.48
N ASP A 672 41.51 -5.15 -7.69
CA ASP A 672 40.45 -6.12 -7.99
C ASP A 672 40.81 -7.51 -7.43
N VAL A 673 42.09 -7.87 -7.38
CA VAL A 673 42.57 -9.09 -6.71
C VAL A 673 42.39 -9.00 -5.20
N ILE A 674 42.65 -7.83 -4.61
CA ILE A 674 42.37 -7.60 -3.18
C ILE A 674 40.87 -7.77 -2.89
N LYS A 675 39.99 -7.21 -3.71
CA LYS A 675 38.53 -7.38 -3.54
C LYS A 675 38.10 -8.85 -3.66
N GLU A 676 38.72 -9.62 -4.55
CA GLU A 676 38.43 -11.06 -4.68
C GLU A 676 38.84 -11.83 -3.41
N LEU A 677 39.98 -11.49 -2.81
CA LEU A 677 40.41 -12.04 -1.53
C LEU A 677 39.53 -11.58 -0.36
N GLU A 678 39.11 -10.30 -0.33
CA GLU A 678 38.12 -9.79 0.64
C GLU A 678 36.84 -10.65 0.57
N TYR A 679 36.32 -10.89 -0.63
CA TYR A 679 35.13 -11.73 -0.84
C TYR A 679 35.34 -13.19 -0.39
N SER A 680 36.51 -13.77 -0.64
CA SER A 680 36.81 -15.13 -0.15
C SER A 680 36.84 -15.20 1.38
N LEU A 681 37.39 -14.17 2.05
CA LEU A 681 37.38 -14.08 3.52
C LEU A 681 35.95 -13.91 4.06
N ASP A 682 35.12 -13.11 3.38
CA ASP A 682 33.69 -12.95 3.73
C ASP A 682 32.94 -14.29 3.66
N LEU A 683 33.21 -15.13 2.65
CA LEU A 683 32.62 -16.46 2.52
C LEU A 683 33.06 -17.41 3.64
N GLU A 684 34.32 -17.34 4.06
CA GLU A 684 34.86 -18.16 5.15
C GLU A 684 34.26 -17.75 6.49
N GLU A 685 34.17 -16.45 6.76
CA GLU A 685 33.50 -15.90 7.95
C GLU A 685 32.02 -16.25 7.99
N SER A 686 31.32 -16.18 6.86
CA SER A 686 29.91 -16.58 6.75
C SER A 686 29.69 -18.04 7.14
N ARG A 687 30.64 -18.93 6.84
CA ARG A 687 30.58 -20.37 7.22
C ARG A 687 30.78 -20.57 8.72
N LEU A 688 31.66 -19.79 9.36
CA LEU A 688 32.01 -19.92 10.77
C LEU A 688 31.02 -19.20 11.71
N SER A 689 30.37 -18.14 11.22
CA SER A 689 29.44 -17.29 11.99
C SER A 689 28.00 -17.79 12.01
N ARG A 690 27.61 -18.70 11.12
CA ARG A 690 26.28 -19.34 11.15
C ARG A 690 26.17 -20.28 12.35
N ARG A 691 25.54 -19.81 13.43
CA ARG A 691 25.04 -20.63 14.53
C ARG A 691 23.73 -21.32 14.16
#